data_AF-A0A8C2ENZ4-F1
#
_entry.id   AF-A0A8C2ENZ4-F1
#
_cell.length_a   1.000
_cell.length_b   1.000
_cell.length_c   1.000
_cell.angle_alpha   90.00
_cell.angle_beta   90.00
_cell.angle_gamma   90.00
#
_symmetry.space_group_name_H-M   'P 1'
#
loop_
_entity.id
_entity.type
_entity.pdbx_description
1 polymer ?
#
loop_
_entity_poly.entity_id
_entity_poly.type
_entity_poly.pdbx_seq_one_letter_code
_entity_poly.pdbx_strand_id
1 'polypeptide(L)'
;MAALSGSSSGCCTLKKALNRLISNTSSSPRTRTRSEPLYVISLERYGRDADFALRFPDSVSMSESLFDATLTDGDCKIRVSLDPAVNRLISVNMLHCGSVIRHVELSRGEDSASFHVCSLEVDRASGGDAALRALSSVSVRAIPWMGAEPSAGPLRARRSSYLPLWNNHDFCGEMWRDTAPSEPDAEDSEEEIDDIGSTVSLAEVRRHFLSGSRRYRGALCVRILHKSRLIYFGKADQKCECPYKAELQVADGSSSACVVLWNTVCLEWYRILHPGQVVRLCRYRVKDSYSSRTGQDSEPHIEISLNSRNPAAQITIIPKNQISPDWVLPDLPHSFICGQELPSCPQGHIGDVIGVVIFVGRPERVRRKDGQRSEIEEYRWLQLADRTSDKPIMIKLFSTSQPDIQSRIYPMALLVCTRLKLIRSAVDRATTFEYLTNTSLTQVYCTGTGSHPVMPYRGIRPIRQFLHWLKQVDESSLLERAVIGGYFGYPPLPVSLPNFMENRRGEAGLISGGEMKLECEKLIYREKRQFAIQCVITAACYHHREDSGRTQYSDLPSAPLSPRVRRQREGSEPHRTPVKRKLFSSTSPRKRLAPPLQPLATEDDAERDFSLFDGAMEFLVGEQEDDSNDEDEDEDFSTPPSSPMTSRLGLTRVANETLPRVFCYERRHVQAVAVGLQVNNFHKLLPQRELESFSPASCYTGYFTLTMRGLSDGVMLDVVFLPAAPGNLHWMPLPLSHNNSWESILSHGGFSPHAPPPSPADLIATANQLTNQRLLCVLDACALGGEKMELVLNRAFPLR
;
A
#
# COMPACT_ATOMS: atom_id res chain seq x y z
N MET A 1 41.21 -8.90 -42.78
CA MET A 1 40.96 -10.34 -42.58
C MET A 1 41.09 -10.63 -41.09
N ALA A 2 40.20 -11.34 -40.40
CA ALA A 2 38.83 -11.76 -40.73
C ALA A 2 38.10 -11.90 -39.36
N ALA A 3 37.05 -11.11 -39.11
CA ALA A 3 35.65 -11.49 -39.31
C ALA A 3 35.07 -12.46 -38.24
N LEU A 4 34.68 -11.88 -37.09
CA LEU A 4 33.58 -12.39 -36.24
C LEU A 4 32.51 -11.31 -36.08
N SER A 5 32.03 -10.79 -37.20
CA SER A 5 30.82 -9.96 -37.26
C SER A 5 29.58 -10.84 -37.10
N GLY A 6 29.25 -11.20 -35.85
CA GLY A 6 28.05 -11.97 -35.51
C GLY A 6 26.78 -11.17 -35.81
N SER A 7 26.21 -11.35 -37.00
CA SER A 7 25.13 -10.52 -37.52
C SER A 7 23.75 -10.96 -37.04
N SER A 8 23.28 -10.41 -35.92
CA SER A 8 21.85 -10.31 -35.59
C SER A 8 21.28 -8.98 -36.13
N SER A 9 21.41 -8.72 -37.44
CA SER A 9 20.88 -7.51 -38.09
C SER A 9 19.35 -7.54 -38.27
N GLY A 10 18.62 -7.98 -37.25
CA GLY A 10 17.17 -7.84 -37.14
C GLY A 10 16.84 -6.40 -36.77
N CYS A 11 16.70 -5.52 -37.78
CA CYS A 11 16.52 -4.09 -37.52
C CYS A 11 15.36 -3.78 -36.57
N CYS A 12 15.71 -3.30 -35.36
CA CYS A 12 14.95 -2.52 -34.38
C CYS A 12 13.63 -1.96 -34.95
N THR A 13 12.54 -2.51 -34.43
CA THR A 13 11.18 -2.34 -34.95
C THR A 13 10.60 -0.99 -34.56
N LEU A 14 10.94 -0.52 -33.35
CA LEU A 14 10.58 0.78 -32.82
C LEU A 14 11.23 1.90 -33.65
N LYS A 15 12.55 1.81 -33.91
CA LYS A 15 13.28 2.75 -34.79
C LYS A 15 12.74 2.76 -36.23
N LYS A 16 12.34 1.61 -36.78
CA LYS A 16 11.63 1.52 -38.07
C LYS A 16 10.26 2.22 -38.06
N ALA A 17 9.52 2.19 -36.96
CA ALA A 17 8.25 2.91 -36.84
C ALA A 17 8.49 4.42 -36.73
N LEU A 18 9.38 4.83 -35.83
CA LEU A 18 9.70 6.24 -35.57
C LEU A 18 10.31 6.93 -36.80
N ASN A 19 11.23 6.28 -37.52
CA ASN A 19 11.80 6.85 -38.74
C ASN A 19 10.71 7.13 -39.81
N ARG A 20 9.74 6.22 -39.99
CA ARG A 20 8.59 6.45 -40.90
C ARG A 20 7.74 7.63 -40.46
N LEU A 21 7.50 7.76 -39.15
CA LEU A 21 6.75 8.87 -38.55
C LEU A 21 7.46 10.22 -38.72
N ILE A 22 8.78 10.26 -38.51
CA ILE A 22 9.62 11.44 -38.66
C ILE A 22 9.66 11.88 -40.13
N SER A 23 9.81 10.94 -41.07
CA SER A 23 9.80 11.21 -42.52
C SER A 23 8.44 11.61 -43.10
N ASN A 24 7.34 11.47 -42.33
CA ASN A 24 6.01 11.77 -42.81
C ASN A 24 5.75 13.29 -42.77
N THR A 25 5.47 13.87 -43.94
CA THR A 25 5.23 15.30 -44.16
C THR A 25 3.73 15.68 -44.12
N SER A 26 2.83 14.77 -43.77
CA SER A 26 1.41 15.10 -43.55
C SER A 26 1.24 16.05 -42.35
N SER A 27 0.14 16.82 -42.32
CA SER A 27 -0.20 17.74 -41.22
C SER A 27 -0.42 17.06 -39.88
N SER A 28 -0.90 15.81 -39.87
CA SER A 28 -1.11 14.98 -38.68
C SER A 28 -0.45 13.60 -38.86
N PRO A 29 0.89 13.52 -38.79
CA PRO A 29 1.60 12.28 -39.08
C PRO A 29 1.31 11.24 -38.00
N ARG A 30 0.81 10.08 -38.44
CA ARG A 30 0.63 8.88 -37.62
C ARG A 30 1.35 7.68 -38.22
N THR A 31 1.72 6.72 -37.38
CA THR A 31 2.18 5.39 -37.79
C THR A 31 1.68 4.34 -36.82
N ARG A 32 1.41 3.12 -37.29
CA ARG A 32 1.22 1.95 -36.42
C ARG A 32 2.50 1.14 -36.36
N THR A 33 2.84 0.64 -35.17
CA THR A 33 3.78 -0.49 -35.05
C THR A 33 3.12 -1.74 -35.66
N ARG A 34 3.92 -2.77 -35.93
CA ARG A 34 3.39 -4.06 -36.40
C ARG A 34 2.90 -4.89 -35.21
N SER A 35 2.68 -6.19 -35.41
CA SER A 35 2.41 -7.18 -34.35
C SER A 35 3.64 -7.52 -33.48
N GLU A 36 4.79 -6.90 -33.76
CA GLU A 36 6.01 -6.95 -32.95
C GLU A 36 5.71 -6.34 -31.55
N PRO A 37 6.08 -7.00 -30.43
CA PRO A 37 5.81 -6.51 -29.08
C PRO A 37 6.67 -5.30 -28.72
N LEU A 38 6.12 -4.40 -27.90
CA LEU A 38 6.84 -3.42 -27.11
C LEU A 38 6.59 -3.65 -25.62
N TYR A 39 7.53 -3.25 -24.78
CA TYR A 39 7.50 -3.42 -23.33
C TYR A 39 7.41 -2.06 -22.64
N VAL A 40 6.50 -1.94 -21.67
CA VAL A 40 6.33 -0.73 -20.84
C VAL A 40 7.32 -0.77 -19.68
N ILE A 41 8.31 0.11 -19.66
CA ILE A 41 9.38 0.13 -18.64
C ILE A 41 9.28 1.29 -17.64
N SER A 42 8.50 2.35 -17.92
CA SER A 42 8.01 3.30 -16.90
C SER A 42 6.58 3.77 -17.19
N LEU A 43 5.88 4.23 -16.15
CA LEU A 43 4.61 4.95 -16.21
C LEU A 43 4.62 6.10 -15.20
N GLU A 44 4.54 7.33 -15.71
CA GLU A 44 4.79 8.55 -14.97
C GLU A 44 3.54 9.44 -15.00
N ARG A 45 2.84 9.56 -13.86
CA ARG A 45 1.55 10.24 -13.74
C ARG A 45 1.73 11.74 -13.50
N TYR A 46 0.86 12.58 -14.06
CA TYR A 46 0.80 14.02 -13.77
C TYR A 46 -0.63 14.57 -13.81
N GLY A 47 -0.85 15.77 -13.27
CA GLY A 47 -2.15 16.43 -13.30
C GLY A 47 -2.28 17.41 -14.47
N ARG A 48 -3.44 17.40 -15.14
CA ARG A 48 -3.85 18.39 -16.17
C ARG A 48 -3.52 19.82 -15.76
N ASP A 49 -3.19 20.68 -16.72
CA ASP A 49 -3.05 22.13 -16.55
C ASP A 49 -4.02 22.91 -17.47
N ALA A 50 -3.91 24.24 -17.48
CA ALA A 50 -4.77 25.12 -18.25
C ALA A 50 -4.61 24.99 -19.78
N ASP A 51 -3.54 24.34 -20.26
CA ASP A 51 -3.32 24.06 -21.68
C ASP A 51 -3.93 22.70 -22.10
N PHE A 52 -4.44 21.90 -21.17
CA PHE A 52 -4.90 20.52 -21.43
C PHE A 52 -5.89 20.41 -22.61
N ALA A 53 -6.87 21.32 -22.70
CA ALA A 53 -7.87 21.29 -23.76
C ALA A 53 -7.30 21.64 -25.16
N LEU A 54 -6.13 22.29 -25.23
CA LEU A 54 -5.39 22.52 -26.47
C LEU A 54 -4.62 21.25 -26.87
N ARG A 55 -4.02 20.58 -25.88
CA ARG A 55 -3.15 19.40 -26.07
C ARG A 55 -3.91 18.09 -26.32
N PHE A 56 -5.20 18.04 -25.93
CA PHE A 56 -6.09 16.86 -26.04
C PHE A 56 -7.56 17.28 -26.29
N PRO A 57 -7.88 17.91 -27.45
CA PRO A 57 -9.20 18.49 -27.71
C PRO A 57 -10.35 17.46 -27.73
N ASP A 58 -10.09 16.22 -28.16
CA ASP A 58 -11.09 15.14 -28.20
C ASP A 58 -11.37 14.50 -26.83
N SER A 59 -10.55 14.82 -25.82
CA SER A 59 -10.49 14.13 -24.51
C SER A 59 -10.79 15.05 -23.31
N VAL A 60 -11.40 16.23 -23.55
CA VAL A 60 -11.65 17.26 -22.53
C VAL A 60 -12.38 16.73 -21.29
N SER A 61 -13.35 15.84 -21.46
CA SER A 61 -14.19 15.26 -20.41
C SER A 61 -13.57 14.12 -19.58
N MET A 62 -12.35 13.68 -19.91
CA MET A 62 -11.71 12.50 -19.31
C MET A 62 -11.11 12.73 -17.90
N SER A 63 -10.30 11.79 -17.40
CA SER A 63 -9.66 11.82 -16.06
C SER A 63 -8.76 13.04 -15.81
N GLU A 64 -8.79 13.59 -14.58
CA GLU A 64 -7.88 14.66 -14.10
C GLU A 64 -6.39 14.29 -14.13
N SER A 65 -6.07 12.99 -14.16
CA SER A 65 -4.69 12.49 -14.28
C SER A 65 -4.35 12.12 -15.73
N LEU A 66 -3.13 12.47 -16.12
CA LEU A 66 -2.47 12.17 -17.40
C LEU A 66 -1.23 11.32 -17.12
N PHE A 67 -0.69 10.69 -18.17
CA PHE A 67 0.41 9.74 -18.03
C PHE A 67 1.36 9.85 -19.22
N ASP A 68 2.66 9.85 -18.92
CA ASP A 68 3.70 9.53 -19.88
C ASP A 68 4.19 8.10 -19.60
N ALA A 69 4.75 7.44 -20.61
CA ALA A 69 5.27 6.09 -20.51
C ALA A 69 6.65 6.01 -21.17
N THR A 70 7.53 5.15 -20.65
CA THR A 70 8.72 4.73 -21.41
C THR A 70 8.49 3.37 -22.03
N LEU A 71 8.62 3.29 -23.35
CA LEU A 71 8.43 2.07 -24.16
C LEU A 71 9.77 1.61 -24.74
N THR A 72 9.97 0.30 -24.86
CA THR A 72 11.16 -0.29 -25.52
C THR A 72 10.82 -1.51 -26.36
N ASP A 73 11.59 -1.78 -27.42
CA ASP A 73 11.63 -3.06 -28.14
C ASP A 73 12.78 -3.98 -27.68
N GLY A 74 13.56 -3.56 -26.68
CA GLY A 74 14.81 -4.20 -26.24
C GLY A 74 16.05 -3.50 -26.78
N ASP A 75 16.03 -3.08 -28.06
CA ASP A 75 17.14 -2.40 -28.74
C ASP A 75 17.23 -0.91 -28.39
N CYS A 76 16.08 -0.21 -28.31
CA CYS A 76 16.03 1.20 -27.93
C CYS A 76 14.79 1.55 -27.10
N LYS A 77 14.80 2.71 -26.44
CA LYS A 77 13.67 3.23 -25.65
C LYS A 77 13.22 4.64 -26.05
N ILE A 78 11.94 4.94 -25.84
CA ILE A 78 11.32 6.27 -26.03
C ILE A 78 10.41 6.62 -24.86
N ARG A 79 10.34 7.91 -24.49
CA ARG A 79 9.28 8.44 -23.62
C ARG A 79 8.15 8.97 -24.51
N VAL A 80 6.91 8.63 -24.20
CA VAL A 80 5.71 8.99 -24.97
C VAL A 80 4.63 9.52 -24.05
N SER A 81 3.87 10.53 -24.48
CA SER A 81 2.64 10.95 -23.80
C SER A 81 1.47 10.07 -24.22
N LEU A 82 0.67 9.57 -23.29
CA LEU A 82 -0.47 8.69 -23.57
C LEU A 82 -1.78 9.49 -23.77
N ASP A 83 -2.66 9.03 -24.67
CA ASP A 83 -4.00 9.62 -24.81
C ASP A 83 -4.90 9.28 -23.59
N PRO A 84 -5.71 10.23 -23.09
CA PRO A 84 -6.63 9.97 -21.99
C PRO A 84 -7.61 8.80 -22.19
N ALA A 85 -7.87 8.36 -23.43
CA ALA A 85 -8.60 7.14 -23.73
C ALA A 85 -7.96 5.87 -23.12
N VAL A 86 -6.63 5.76 -23.09
CA VAL A 86 -5.95 4.58 -22.50
C VAL A 86 -5.83 4.65 -20.98
N ASN A 87 -6.15 5.78 -20.35
CA ASN A 87 -6.07 5.94 -18.88
C ASN A 87 -6.95 4.94 -18.13
N ARG A 88 -8.05 4.44 -18.73
CA ARG A 88 -8.93 3.42 -18.14
C ARG A 88 -8.29 2.02 -18.10
N LEU A 89 -7.21 1.78 -18.86
CA LEU A 89 -6.38 0.57 -18.74
C LEU A 89 -5.41 0.70 -17.56
N ILE A 90 -4.77 1.87 -17.38
CA ILE A 90 -3.88 2.13 -16.26
C ILE A 90 -4.67 2.12 -14.94
N SER A 91 -5.85 2.75 -14.91
CA SER A 91 -6.62 2.88 -13.66
C SER A 91 -7.08 1.55 -13.07
N VAL A 92 -7.18 0.46 -13.84
CA VAL A 92 -7.45 -0.90 -13.32
C VAL A 92 -6.25 -1.85 -13.49
N ASN A 93 -5.04 -1.30 -13.63
CA ASN A 93 -3.79 -2.06 -13.75
C ASN A 93 -3.85 -3.16 -14.84
N MET A 94 -4.50 -2.86 -15.96
CA MET A 94 -4.38 -3.62 -17.23
C MET A 94 -3.15 -3.17 -18.01
N LEU A 95 -2.83 -1.87 -17.98
CA LEU A 95 -1.61 -1.29 -18.54
C LEU A 95 -0.72 -0.85 -17.37
N HIS A 96 0.45 -1.48 -17.22
CA HIS A 96 1.37 -1.30 -16.11
C HIS A 96 2.83 -1.45 -16.56
N CYS A 97 3.80 -1.12 -15.71
CA CYS A 97 5.21 -1.42 -15.99
C CYS A 97 5.39 -2.95 -15.99
N GLY A 98 6.02 -3.49 -17.03
CA GLY A 98 6.06 -4.93 -17.33
C GLY A 98 4.93 -5.42 -18.26
N SER A 99 3.94 -4.59 -18.62
CA SER A 99 2.98 -4.98 -19.67
C SER A 99 3.65 -5.09 -21.04
N VAL A 100 3.25 -6.11 -21.80
CA VAL A 100 3.51 -6.21 -23.24
C VAL A 100 2.38 -5.54 -24.00
N ILE A 101 2.72 -4.66 -24.95
CA ILE A 101 1.77 -3.98 -25.82
C ILE A 101 2.11 -4.25 -27.29
N ARG A 102 1.09 -4.23 -28.15
CA ARG A 102 1.20 -4.40 -29.61
C ARG A 102 0.36 -3.36 -30.34
N HIS A 103 0.56 -3.28 -31.66
CA HIS A 103 -0.28 -2.50 -32.57
C HIS A 103 -0.42 -1.02 -32.17
N VAL A 104 0.64 -0.45 -31.61
CA VAL A 104 0.68 0.89 -31.01
C VAL A 104 0.61 1.94 -32.12
N GLU A 105 -0.35 2.85 -32.02
CA GLU A 105 -0.51 3.99 -32.91
C GLU A 105 0.21 5.21 -32.33
N LEU A 106 1.28 5.62 -33.00
CA LEU A 106 2.14 6.75 -32.62
C LEU A 106 1.87 7.95 -33.54
N SER A 107 1.78 9.13 -32.95
CA SER A 107 1.83 10.43 -33.62
C SER A 107 3.01 11.27 -33.12
N ARG A 108 3.46 12.23 -33.92
CA ARG A 108 4.45 13.24 -33.51
C ARG A 108 3.74 14.37 -32.77
N GLY A 109 4.32 14.89 -31.70
CA GLY A 109 3.82 16.10 -31.02
C GLY A 109 4.20 17.39 -31.73
N GLU A 110 3.88 18.52 -31.10
CA GLU A 110 4.19 19.86 -31.62
C GLU A 110 5.71 20.12 -31.59
N ASP A 111 6.36 19.80 -30.46
CA ASP A 111 7.80 19.71 -30.38
C ASP A 111 8.31 18.50 -31.17
N SER A 112 9.19 18.74 -32.16
CA SER A 112 9.60 17.75 -33.15
C SER A 112 10.25 16.46 -32.62
N ALA A 113 10.74 16.48 -31.37
CA ALA A 113 11.31 15.33 -30.67
C ALA A 113 10.31 14.56 -29.77
N SER A 114 9.06 15.03 -29.66
CA SER A 114 8.04 14.45 -28.78
C SER A 114 7.15 13.44 -29.52
N PHE A 115 6.78 12.36 -28.82
CA PHE A 115 5.96 11.27 -29.35
C PHE A 115 4.72 11.04 -28.48
N HIS A 116 3.62 10.64 -29.11
CA HIS A 116 2.33 10.47 -28.46
C HIS A 116 1.65 9.18 -28.93
N VAL A 117 1.18 8.36 -27.97
CA VAL A 117 0.40 7.15 -28.26
C VAL A 117 -1.08 7.51 -28.29
N CYS A 118 -1.71 7.37 -29.45
CA CYS A 118 -3.14 7.59 -29.64
C CYS A 118 -3.97 6.34 -29.29
N SER A 119 -3.44 5.14 -29.61
CA SER A 119 -4.07 3.86 -29.28
C SER A 119 -3.03 2.75 -29.10
N LEU A 120 -3.33 1.74 -28.28
CA LEU A 120 -2.51 0.54 -28.08
C LEU A 120 -3.38 -0.66 -27.73
N GLU A 121 -2.85 -1.86 -27.95
CA GLU A 121 -3.46 -3.11 -27.51
C GLU A 121 -2.55 -3.76 -26.46
N VAL A 122 -3.05 -4.01 -25.25
CA VAL A 122 -2.33 -4.78 -24.23
C VAL A 122 -2.47 -6.26 -24.55
N ASP A 123 -1.34 -6.96 -24.67
CA ASP A 123 -1.37 -8.40 -24.84
C ASP A 123 -1.64 -9.11 -23.51
N ARG A 124 -2.64 -9.99 -23.54
CA ARG A 124 -3.07 -10.81 -22.41
C ARG A 124 -2.60 -12.27 -22.52
N ALA A 125 -2.04 -12.67 -23.66
CA ALA A 125 -1.73 -14.06 -23.99
C ALA A 125 -0.29 -14.48 -23.63
N SER A 126 0.71 -13.59 -23.72
CA SER A 126 2.12 -13.96 -23.47
C SER A 126 2.47 -14.25 -21.99
N GLY A 127 1.53 -14.07 -21.06
CA GLY A 127 1.78 -14.14 -19.61
C GLY A 127 2.26 -12.80 -19.01
N GLY A 128 2.00 -12.60 -17.71
CA GLY A 128 2.32 -11.34 -16.99
C GLY A 128 3.82 -11.12 -16.74
N ASP A 129 4.63 -12.12 -17.02
CA ASP A 129 6.08 -12.21 -16.88
C ASP A 129 6.82 -12.15 -18.24
N ALA A 130 6.11 -12.00 -19.36
CA ALA A 130 6.69 -11.92 -20.70
C ALA A 130 7.74 -10.81 -20.87
N ALA A 131 7.56 -9.66 -20.21
CA ALA A 131 8.55 -8.59 -20.20
C ALA A 131 9.80 -8.93 -19.36
N LEU A 132 9.65 -9.76 -18.33
CA LEU A 132 10.78 -10.25 -17.52
C LEU A 132 11.62 -11.25 -18.31
N ARG A 133 10.99 -12.22 -18.98
CA ARG A 133 11.69 -13.13 -19.91
C ARG A 133 12.40 -12.36 -21.03
N ALA A 134 11.71 -11.42 -21.70
CA ALA A 134 12.26 -10.69 -22.83
C ALA A 134 13.37 -9.68 -22.47
N LEU A 135 13.35 -9.11 -21.27
CA LEU A 135 14.35 -8.15 -20.78
C LEU A 135 15.31 -8.76 -19.74
N SER A 136 15.34 -10.10 -19.62
CA SER A 136 16.14 -10.87 -18.65
C SER A 136 17.64 -10.61 -18.80
N SER A 137 18.18 -10.75 -20.00
CA SER A 137 19.58 -10.48 -20.35
C SER A 137 19.88 -8.98 -20.57
N VAL A 138 18.85 -8.13 -20.68
CA VAL A 138 19.01 -6.72 -21.02
C VAL A 138 19.19 -5.85 -19.78
N SER A 139 20.14 -4.92 -19.80
CA SER A 139 20.22 -3.85 -18.79
C SER A 139 19.28 -2.71 -19.17
N VAL A 140 18.06 -2.73 -18.61
CA VAL A 140 16.96 -1.79 -18.96
C VAL A 140 17.36 -0.31 -18.79
N ARG A 141 18.25 0.00 -17.84
CA ARG A 141 18.82 1.35 -17.69
C ARG A 141 19.72 1.73 -18.88
N ALA A 142 20.55 0.80 -19.35
CA ALA A 142 21.52 1.02 -20.42
C ALA A 142 20.92 0.96 -21.85
N ILE A 143 19.64 0.55 -22.01
CA ILE A 143 18.95 0.63 -23.32
C ILE A 143 19.02 2.09 -23.83
N PRO A 144 19.54 2.35 -25.04
CA PRO A 144 19.74 3.71 -25.54
C PRO A 144 18.41 4.40 -25.88
N TRP A 145 18.33 5.71 -25.63
CA TRP A 145 17.22 6.54 -26.09
C TRP A 145 17.22 6.68 -27.62
N MET A 146 16.03 6.73 -28.23
CA MET A 146 15.90 7.15 -29.62
C MET A 146 15.97 8.69 -29.69
N GLY A 147 17.16 9.22 -29.96
CA GLY A 147 17.44 10.66 -29.97
C GLY A 147 18.11 11.12 -28.67
N ALA A 148 17.84 12.37 -28.26
CA ALA A 148 18.29 12.88 -26.98
C ALA A 148 17.50 12.26 -25.81
N GLU A 149 18.10 12.21 -24.63
CA GLU A 149 17.41 11.83 -23.39
C GLU A 149 16.28 12.85 -23.08
N PRO A 150 15.03 12.40 -22.89
CA PRO A 150 13.92 13.30 -22.58
C PRO A 150 14.09 13.96 -21.21
N SER A 151 13.66 15.22 -21.09
CA SER A 151 13.66 15.94 -19.82
C SER A 151 12.87 15.20 -18.72
N ALA A 152 13.26 15.40 -17.46
CA ALA A 152 12.66 14.74 -16.29
C ALA A 152 11.25 15.24 -15.91
N GLY A 153 10.60 16.03 -16.77
CA GLY A 153 9.28 16.62 -16.53
C GLY A 153 8.21 16.13 -17.52
N PRO A 154 6.91 16.24 -17.16
CA PRO A 154 5.79 15.86 -18.02
C PRO A 154 5.83 16.40 -19.45
N LEU A 155 5.66 15.52 -20.43
CA LEU A 155 5.73 15.86 -21.87
C LEU A 155 4.55 16.74 -22.33
N ARG A 156 3.35 16.58 -21.74
CA ARG A 156 2.14 17.33 -22.14
C ARG A 156 1.47 18.13 -21.02
N ALA A 157 2.24 18.66 -20.07
CA ALA A 157 1.76 19.72 -19.17
C ALA A 157 2.90 20.63 -18.70
N ARG A 158 2.61 21.90 -18.35
CA ARG A 158 3.54 22.83 -17.70
C ARG A 158 3.79 22.50 -16.21
N ARG A 159 3.72 21.23 -15.81
CA ARG A 159 3.99 20.82 -14.42
C ARG A 159 5.49 20.56 -14.27
N SER A 160 6.06 20.98 -13.15
CA SER A 160 7.50 20.83 -12.84
C SER A 160 7.89 19.47 -12.28
N SER A 161 6.90 18.62 -11.94
CA SER A 161 7.13 17.26 -11.47
C SER A 161 6.00 16.31 -11.89
N TYR A 162 6.30 15.02 -11.83
CA TYR A 162 5.30 13.96 -11.81
C TYR A 162 4.66 13.81 -10.41
N LEU A 163 3.59 13.01 -10.35
CA LEU A 163 2.86 12.56 -9.17
C LEU A 163 3.09 11.06 -8.94
N PRO A 164 3.01 10.56 -7.69
CA PRO A 164 2.95 9.13 -7.43
C PRO A 164 1.81 8.47 -8.21
N LEU A 165 2.01 7.24 -8.68
CA LEU A 165 1.06 6.58 -9.58
C LEU A 165 -0.33 6.39 -8.93
N TRP A 166 -0.37 6.17 -7.61
CA TRP A 166 -1.58 5.75 -6.89
C TRP A 166 -2.07 6.70 -5.78
N ASN A 167 -1.29 7.71 -5.38
CA ASN A 167 -1.67 8.67 -4.34
C ASN A 167 -1.25 10.12 -4.69
N ASN A 168 -1.61 11.09 -3.85
CA ASN A 168 -1.35 12.53 -4.06
C ASN A 168 -0.47 13.15 -2.95
N HIS A 169 0.20 12.33 -2.12
CA HIS A 169 0.90 12.77 -0.92
C HIS A 169 2.38 12.45 -0.92
N ASP A 170 2.83 11.39 -1.58
CA ASP A 170 4.28 11.15 -1.71
C ASP A 170 4.91 12.05 -2.80
N PHE A 171 6.23 12.20 -2.71
CA PHE A 171 7.05 12.78 -3.78
C PHE A 171 7.58 11.67 -4.69
N CYS A 172 7.92 12.01 -5.94
CA CYS A 172 8.58 11.08 -6.86
C CYS A 172 9.33 11.83 -7.97
N GLY A 173 10.37 11.20 -8.51
CA GLY A 173 11.20 11.77 -9.57
C GLY A 173 12.39 12.57 -9.04
N GLU A 174 13.38 12.79 -9.90
CA GLU A 174 14.71 13.32 -9.57
C GLU A 174 14.70 14.83 -9.25
N MET A 175 13.60 15.54 -9.56
CA MET A 175 13.46 16.96 -9.25
C MET A 175 13.31 17.28 -7.75
N TRP A 176 13.16 16.26 -6.89
CA TRP A 176 13.09 16.42 -5.44
C TRP A 176 14.46 16.24 -4.79
N ARG A 177 15.12 17.34 -4.43
CA ARG A 177 16.46 17.34 -3.84
C ARG A 177 16.48 16.63 -2.48
N ASP A 178 17.52 15.83 -2.25
CA ASP A 178 17.90 15.24 -0.95
C ASP A 178 19.04 16.01 -0.26
N THR A 179 19.87 16.70 -1.03
CA THR A 179 20.96 17.56 -0.56
C THR A 179 20.56 19.04 -0.61
N ALA A 180 21.02 19.81 0.39
CA ALA A 180 20.71 21.24 0.48
C ALA A 180 21.22 21.97 -0.79
N PRO A 181 20.48 22.96 -1.32
CA PRO A 181 21.02 23.87 -2.32
C PRO A 181 22.32 24.50 -1.80
N SER A 182 23.36 24.51 -2.63
CA SER A 182 24.54 25.35 -2.38
C SER A 182 24.10 26.81 -2.24
N GLU A 183 24.66 27.54 -1.27
CA GLU A 183 24.64 29.00 -1.32
C GLU A 183 25.29 29.42 -2.66
N PRO A 184 24.74 30.41 -3.39
CA PRO A 184 25.35 30.87 -4.63
C PRO A 184 26.73 31.49 -4.35
N ASP A 185 27.66 31.35 -5.30
CA ASP A 185 28.96 31.98 -5.22
C ASP A 185 28.80 33.50 -5.03
N ALA A 186 29.52 34.07 -4.06
CA ALA A 186 29.20 35.38 -3.47
C ALA A 186 29.54 36.60 -4.36
N GLU A 187 29.81 36.39 -5.65
CA GLU A 187 30.32 37.40 -6.58
C GLU A 187 29.20 38.28 -7.20
N ASP A 188 27.94 37.83 -7.19
CA ASP A 188 26.77 38.52 -7.76
C ASP A 188 25.89 39.23 -6.70
N SER A 189 26.41 39.61 -5.53
CA SER A 189 25.58 40.15 -4.41
C SER A 189 26.27 41.14 -3.46
N GLU A 190 27.05 42.09 -3.97
CA GLU A 190 27.65 43.17 -3.15
C GLU A 190 26.62 44.20 -2.59
N GLU A 191 25.36 44.21 -3.05
CA GLU A 191 24.34 45.22 -2.70
C GLU A 191 23.18 44.76 -1.74
N GLU A 192 23.40 43.93 -0.69
CA GLU A 192 22.36 43.76 0.36
C GLU A 192 22.84 43.40 1.80
N ILE A 193 24.07 43.72 2.18
CA ILE A 193 24.73 43.15 3.40
C ILE A 193 24.17 43.66 4.75
N ASP A 194 23.78 44.93 4.87
CA ASP A 194 23.72 45.66 6.16
C ASP A 194 22.53 45.38 7.11
N ASP A 195 21.60 44.45 6.81
CA ASP A 195 20.42 44.22 7.68
C ASP A 195 19.95 42.74 7.76
N ILE A 196 20.85 41.81 7.44
CA ILE A 196 20.61 40.35 7.41
C ILE A 196 21.12 39.64 8.69
N GLY A 197 21.96 40.31 9.49
CA GLY A 197 22.70 39.71 10.61
C GLY A 197 21.93 39.50 11.92
N SER A 198 20.90 40.28 12.21
CA SER A 198 20.19 40.23 13.49
C SER A 198 19.23 39.03 13.58
N THR A 199 19.30 38.26 14.66
CA THR A 199 18.25 37.25 14.96
C THR A 199 17.06 37.95 15.61
N VAL A 200 15.84 37.60 15.21
CA VAL A 200 14.58 38.10 15.77
C VAL A 200 13.75 36.93 16.31
N SER A 201 12.97 37.14 17.37
CA SER A 201 12.08 36.11 17.92
C SER A 201 10.72 36.04 17.22
N LEU A 202 10.09 34.87 17.22
CA LEU A 202 8.73 34.66 16.74
C LEU A 202 7.71 35.57 17.44
N ALA A 203 7.89 35.84 18.74
CA ALA A 203 7.02 36.74 19.49
C ALA A 203 7.17 38.21 19.05
N GLU A 204 8.37 38.66 18.65
CA GLU A 204 8.58 39.97 18.05
C GLU A 204 7.95 40.06 16.65
N VAL A 205 8.14 39.05 15.81
CA VAL A 205 7.52 38.98 14.48
C VAL A 205 5.99 39.01 14.59
N ARG A 206 5.40 38.26 15.54
CA ARG A 206 3.97 38.31 15.87
C ARG A 206 3.54 39.72 16.29
N ARG A 207 4.27 40.35 17.23
CA ARG A 207 3.95 41.69 17.75
C ARG A 207 3.99 42.76 16.66
N HIS A 208 5.01 42.75 15.79
CA HIS A 208 5.13 43.69 14.68
C HIS A 208 4.09 43.48 13.57
N PHE A 209 3.59 42.25 13.40
CA PHE A 209 2.47 41.96 12.49
C PHE A 209 1.14 42.48 13.03
N LEU A 210 0.84 42.20 14.30
CA LEU A 210 -0.39 42.69 14.95
C LEU A 210 -0.39 44.22 15.13
N SER A 211 0.79 44.89 15.16
CA SER A 211 0.89 46.35 15.10
C SER A 211 0.80 46.96 13.69
N GLY A 212 0.57 46.14 12.65
CA GLY A 212 0.35 46.62 11.28
C GLY A 212 1.61 47.00 10.49
N SER A 213 2.82 46.71 11.00
CA SER A 213 4.04 46.85 10.20
C SER A 213 4.00 45.90 8.99
N ARG A 214 4.58 46.31 7.86
CA ARG A 214 4.61 45.51 6.61
C ARG A 214 6.02 45.22 6.10
N ARG A 215 7.05 45.64 6.81
CA ARG A 215 8.46 45.32 6.51
C ARG A 215 9.09 44.67 7.74
N TYR A 216 9.66 43.50 7.55
CA TYR A 216 10.42 42.75 8.54
C TYR A 216 11.86 42.69 8.07
N ARG A 217 12.78 42.84 9.01
CA ARG A 217 14.22 42.63 8.85
C ARG A 217 14.69 41.74 10.00
N GLY A 218 15.86 41.12 9.85
CA GLY A 218 16.33 40.07 10.74
C GLY A 218 15.89 38.64 10.35
N ALA A 219 16.52 37.67 11.00
CA ALA A 219 16.42 36.24 10.71
C ALA A 219 15.72 35.48 11.84
N LEU A 220 14.85 34.52 11.50
CA LEU A 220 14.23 33.61 12.47
C LEU A 220 15.12 32.38 12.66
N CYS A 221 15.65 32.15 13.86
CA CYS A 221 16.34 30.91 14.23
C CYS A 221 15.39 30.03 15.05
N VAL A 222 14.87 28.94 14.47
CA VAL A 222 13.78 28.15 15.03
C VAL A 222 14.05 26.65 14.93
N ARG A 223 13.54 25.84 15.87
CA ARG A 223 13.55 24.37 15.77
C ARG A 223 12.27 23.88 15.09
N ILE A 224 12.40 22.95 14.15
CA ILE A 224 11.27 22.24 13.55
C ILE A 224 10.76 21.23 14.58
N LEU A 225 9.52 21.40 15.08
CA LEU A 225 8.90 20.48 16.02
C LEU A 225 8.17 19.35 15.27
N HIS A 226 7.31 19.72 14.32
CA HIS A 226 6.52 18.78 13.53
C HIS A 226 6.49 19.19 12.06
N LYS A 227 6.24 18.20 11.19
CA LYS A 227 6.23 18.33 9.73
C LYS A 227 4.98 17.65 9.18
N SER A 228 4.27 18.32 8.28
CA SER A 228 3.07 17.78 7.66
C SER A 228 3.40 16.79 6.54
N ARG A 229 2.43 15.94 6.21
CA ARG A 229 2.35 15.36 4.86
C ARG A 229 2.32 16.48 3.82
N LEU A 230 2.95 16.24 2.68
CA LEU A 230 2.95 17.08 1.50
C LEU A 230 1.54 17.17 0.90
N ILE A 231 1.17 18.36 0.41
CA ILE A 231 -0.17 18.65 -0.13
C ILE A 231 -0.02 19.15 -1.56
N TYR A 232 -0.40 18.31 -2.53
CA TYR A 232 -0.60 18.73 -3.91
C TYR A 232 -1.95 19.44 -4.05
N PHE A 233 -1.96 20.72 -4.43
CA PHE A 233 -3.17 21.53 -4.59
C PHE A 233 -3.56 21.77 -6.06
N GLY A 234 -2.89 21.10 -7.01
CA GLY A 234 -3.05 21.35 -8.43
C GLY A 234 -4.47 21.16 -8.95
N LYS A 235 -4.88 22.10 -9.82
CA LYS A 235 -6.16 22.06 -10.54
C LYS A 235 -5.96 22.29 -12.04
N ALA A 236 -6.88 21.78 -12.85
CA ALA A 236 -6.82 21.86 -14.31
C ALA A 236 -7.01 23.29 -14.84
N ASP A 237 -7.72 24.16 -14.13
CA ASP A 237 -7.90 25.58 -14.45
C ASP A 237 -6.68 26.45 -14.08
N GLN A 238 -5.77 25.95 -13.24
CA GLN A 238 -4.73 26.77 -12.63
C GLN A 238 -3.38 26.69 -13.35
N LYS A 239 -2.93 27.84 -13.88
CA LYS A 239 -1.54 28.08 -14.33
C LYS A 239 -0.59 28.18 -13.13
N CYS A 240 -0.23 27.03 -12.57
CA CYS A 240 0.77 26.90 -11.50
C CYS A 240 1.68 25.71 -11.80
N GLU A 241 2.96 25.96 -12.04
CA GLU A 241 3.89 24.93 -12.53
C GLU A 241 4.25 23.91 -11.43
N CYS A 242 4.31 24.36 -10.18
CA CYS A 242 4.67 23.54 -9.02
C CYS A 242 3.62 23.67 -7.90
N PRO A 243 2.44 23.02 -8.01
CA PRO A 243 1.32 23.27 -7.10
C PRO A 243 1.39 22.42 -5.82
N TYR A 244 2.47 22.59 -5.05
CA TYR A 244 2.71 21.90 -3.78
C TYR A 244 2.82 22.88 -2.61
N LYS A 245 2.32 22.47 -1.44
CA LYS A 245 2.68 23.08 -0.16
C LYS A 245 3.00 22.03 0.90
N ALA A 246 3.74 22.43 1.92
CA ALA A 246 3.95 21.65 3.15
C ALA A 246 4.03 22.58 4.36
N GLU A 247 3.61 22.09 5.52
CA GLU A 247 3.46 22.86 6.76
C GLU A 247 4.41 22.30 7.83
N LEU A 248 5.16 23.19 8.49
CA LEU A 248 6.09 22.88 9.56
C LEU A 248 5.65 23.64 10.81
N GLN A 249 5.41 22.93 11.92
CA GLN A 249 5.27 23.59 13.21
C GLN A 249 6.67 23.86 13.75
N VAL A 250 7.00 25.13 13.97
CA VAL A 250 8.32 25.56 14.46
C VAL A 250 8.18 26.34 15.77
N ALA A 251 9.26 26.39 16.55
CA ALA A 251 9.31 27.19 17.77
C ALA A 251 10.71 27.73 18.08
N ASP A 252 10.75 28.82 18.83
CA ASP A 252 11.89 29.33 19.58
C ASP A 252 11.53 29.39 21.09
N GLY A 253 12.38 29.98 21.91
CA GLY A 253 12.08 30.19 23.33
C GLY A 253 10.97 31.21 23.63
N SER A 254 10.44 31.91 22.63
CA SER A 254 9.42 32.96 22.78
C SER A 254 8.00 32.48 22.46
N SER A 255 7.85 31.64 21.43
CA SER A 255 6.54 31.15 20.95
C SER A 255 6.69 30.06 19.88
N SER A 256 5.56 29.57 19.36
CA SER A 256 5.52 28.68 18.20
C SER A 256 4.66 29.26 17.06
N ALA A 257 4.97 28.87 15.83
CA ALA A 257 4.30 29.34 14.62
C ALA A 257 4.21 28.22 13.56
N CYS A 258 3.36 28.43 12.55
CA CYS A 258 3.34 27.61 11.35
C CYS A 258 4.24 28.23 10.28
N VAL A 259 5.21 27.48 9.77
CA VAL A 259 6.00 27.79 8.58
C VAL A 259 5.43 27.00 7.41
N VAL A 260 5.15 27.66 6.28
CA VAL A 260 4.58 27.00 5.09
C VAL A 260 5.53 27.15 3.91
N LEU A 261 5.98 26.00 3.40
CA LEU A 261 6.75 25.88 2.16
C LEU A 261 5.77 25.97 0.98
N TRP A 262 6.09 26.79 -0.01
CA TRP A 262 5.27 26.95 -1.22
C TRP A 262 6.04 26.67 -2.50
N ASN A 263 5.39 25.94 -3.40
CA ASN A 263 5.84 25.68 -4.77
C ASN A 263 7.20 24.97 -4.82
N THR A 264 8.19 25.50 -5.56
CA THR A 264 9.48 24.81 -5.76
C THR A 264 10.28 24.67 -4.47
N VAL A 265 10.02 25.50 -3.44
CA VAL A 265 10.57 25.34 -2.09
C VAL A 265 10.24 23.94 -1.51
N CYS A 266 9.14 23.32 -1.92
CA CYS A 266 8.86 21.92 -1.57
C CYS A 266 9.81 20.94 -2.27
N LEU A 267 10.09 21.12 -3.57
CA LEU A 267 11.02 20.27 -4.33
C LEU A 267 12.46 20.44 -3.84
N GLU A 268 12.82 21.66 -3.45
CA GLU A 268 14.15 22.03 -2.96
C GLU A 268 14.41 21.57 -1.52
N TRP A 269 13.41 21.62 -0.62
CA TRP A 269 13.63 21.45 0.83
C TRP A 269 12.82 20.35 1.51
N TYR A 270 11.75 19.80 0.90
CA TYR A 270 10.84 18.91 1.63
C TYR A 270 11.48 17.58 2.05
N ARG A 271 12.38 16.98 1.25
CA ARG A 271 13.08 15.74 1.68
C ARG A 271 14.11 16.01 2.78
N ILE A 272 14.67 17.21 2.82
CA ILE A 272 15.84 17.62 3.63
C ILE A 272 15.43 18.09 5.03
N LEU A 273 14.30 18.80 5.13
CA LEU A 273 13.81 19.36 6.38
C LEU A 273 13.13 18.29 7.24
N HIS A 274 13.61 18.10 8.47
CA HIS A 274 13.14 17.07 9.40
C HIS A 274 12.85 17.65 10.81
N PRO A 275 11.90 17.08 11.57
CA PRO A 275 11.75 17.35 12.99
C PRO A 275 13.06 17.24 13.77
N GLY A 276 13.33 18.20 14.65
CA GLY A 276 14.53 18.28 15.48
C GLY A 276 15.69 19.06 14.87
N GLN A 277 15.67 19.37 13.57
CA GLN A 277 16.61 20.32 12.97
C GLN A 277 16.31 21.75 13.45
N VAL A 278 17.37 22.55 13.51
CA VAL A 278 17.29 24.01 13.68
C VAL A 278 17.52 24.66 12.33
N VAL A 279 16.70 25.65 11.99
CA VAL A 279 16.80 26.40 10.73
C VAL A 279 16.86 27.89 10.99
N ARG A 280 17.72 28.58 10.24
CA ARG A 280 17.71 30.03 10.08
C ARG A 280 16.89 30.36 8.82
N LEU A 281 15.86 31.18 8.97
CA LEU A 281 14.96 31.61 7.91
C LEU A 281 15.14 33.10 7.65
N CYS A 282 15.43 33.46 6.40
CA CYS A 282 15.60 34.83 5.92
C CYS A 282 14.70 35.09 4.71
N ARG A 283 14.42 36.36 4.40
CA ARG A 283 13.58 36.77 3.27
C ARG A 283 12.22 36.03 3.24
N TYR A 284 11.52 35.97 4.37
CA TYR A 284 10.20 35.32 4.52
C TYR A 284 9.04 36.34 4.49
N ARG A 285 7.79 35.86 4.34
CA ARG A 285 6.58 36.70 4.41
C ARG A 285 5.65 36.26 5.55
N VAL A 286 5.28 37.20 6.44
CA VAL A 286 4.26 36.98 7.47
C VAL A 286 2.84 37.12 6.89
N LYS A 287 1.90 36.31 7.38
CA LYS A 287 0.45 36.39 7.12
C LYS A 287 -0.32 36.04 8.40
N ASP A 288 -1.62 36.28 8.42
CA ASP A 288 -2.55 35.64 9.35
C ASP A 288 -2.58 34.12 9.12
N SER A 289 -2.62 33.31 10.18
CA SER A 289 -2.78 31.87 10.07
C SER A 289 -4.13 31.49 9.44
N TYR A 290 -4.19 30.31 8.80
CA TYR A 290 -5.46 29.81 8.25
C TYR A 290 -6.56 29.68 9.31
N SER A 291 -6.23 29.14 10.48
CA SER A 291 -7.17 28.94 11.60
C SER A 291 -7.72 30.27 12.13
N SER A 292 -6.85 31.28 12.33
CA SER A 292 -7.27 32.63 12.72
C SER A 292 -8.11 33.32 11.62
N ARG A 293 -7.78 33.13 10.34
CA ARG A 293 -8.61 33.61 9.20
C ARG A 293 -9.98 32.94 9.12
N THR A 294 -10.13 31.73 9.65
CA THR A 294 -11.42 31.02 9.77
C THR A 294 -12.12 31.22 11.11
N GLY A 295 -11.56 32.02 12.03
CA GLY A 295 -12.13 32.25 13.37
C GLY A 295 -12.13 31.00 14.27
N GLN A 296 -11.22 30.05 14.04
CA GLN A 296 -11.11 28.81 14.83
C GLN A 296 -10.28 28.99 16.10
N ASP A 297 -9.36 29.95 16.12
CA ASP A 297 -8.53 30.27 17.28
C ASP A 297 -9.12 31.46 18.05
N SER A 298 -9.01 31.46 19.38
CA SER A 298 -9.36 32.59 20.24
C SER A 298 -8.30 33.71 20.28
N GLU A 299 -7.12 33.47 19.70
CA GLU A 299 -6.05 34.47 19.53
C GLU A 299 -5.60 34.55 18.05
N PRO A 300 -5.13 35.72 17.58
CA PRO A 300 -4.59 35.85 16.24
C PRO A 300 -3.16 35.27 16.15
N HIS A 301 -3.02 34.13 15.48
CA HIS A 301 -1.75 33.47 15.20
C HIS A 301 -1.21 33.84 13.81
N ILE A 302 0.12 33.79 13.65
CA ILE A 302 0.81 34.11 12.39
C ILE A 302 1.24 32.86 11.61
N GLU A 303 1.27 32.99 10.28
CA GLU A 303 1.88 32.07 9.33
C GLU A 303 3.15 32.70 8.74
N ILE A 304 4.26 31.95 8.73
CA ILE A 304 5.52 32.31 8.08
C ILE A 304 5.57 31.61 6.71
N SER A 305 5.30 32.35 5.65
CA SER A 305 5.26 31.86 4.28
C SER A 305 6.63 31.94 3.62
N LEU A 306 7.20 30.79 3.26
CA LEU A 306 8.43 30.67 2.48
C LEU A 306 8.07 30.43 1.01
N ASN A 307 8.52 31.33 0.13
CA ASN A 307 8.14 31.36 -1.28
C ASN A 307 9.42 31.33 -2.12
N SER A 308 9.35 30.79 -3.34
CA SER A 308 10.51 30.80 -4.25
C SER A 308 10.76 32.15 -4.92
N ARG A 309 9.79 33.08 -4.88
CA ARG A 309 9.90 34.46 -5.38
C ARG A 309 9.01 35.42 -4.56
N ASN A 310 9.39 36.69 -4.52
CA ASN A 310 8.62 37.83 -3.98
C ASN A 310 8.18 37.72 -2.49
N PRO A 311 9.12 37.67 -1.53
CA PRO A 311 10.56 37.48 -1.70
C PRO A 311 10.94 35.99 -1.91
N ALA A 312 12.13 35.74 -2.44
CA ALA A 312 12.71 34.39 -2.47
C ALA A 312 13.29 34.07 -1.08
N ALA A 313 12.77 33.03 -0.42
CA ALA A 313 13.17 32.66 0.93
C ALA A 313 14.55 31.99 0.94
N GLN A 314 15.42 32.41 1.86
CA GLN A 314 16.68 31.73 2.17
C GLN A 314 16.49 30.89 3.43
N ILE A 315 16.90 29.62 3.36
CA ILE A 315 16.78 28.63 4.42
C ILE A 315 18.16 28.05 4.64
N THR A 316 18.67 28.09 5.88
CA THR A 316 19.96 27.49 6.24
C THR A 316 19.73 26.54 7.42
N ILE A 317 20.12 25.27 7.28
CA ILE A 317 20.09 24.31 8.41
C ILE A 317 21.30 24.59 9.31
N ILE A 318 21.06 24.83 10.59
CA ILE A 318 22.11 25.17 11.56
C ILE A 318 22.67 23.87 12.19
N PRO A 319 23.97 23.57 12.03
CA PRO A 319 24.65 22.45 12.71
C PRO A 319 24.54 22.53 14.24
N LYS A 320 24.52 21.38 14.91
CA LYS A 320 24.29 21.31 16.37
C LYS A 320 25.31 22.10 17.22
N ASN A 321 26.54 22.27 16.73
CA ASN A 321 27.61 23.04 17.36
C ASN A 321 27.55 24.55 17.05
N GLN A 322 26.63 25.00 16.21
CA GLN A 322 26.40 26.41 15.85
C GLN A 322 25.05 26.94 16.39
N ILE A 323 24.33 26.15 17.18
CA ILE A 323 23.10 26.59 17.86
C ILE A 323 23.48 27.50 19.04
N SER A 324 23.07 28.76 19.04
CA SER A 324 23.24 29.61 20.22
C SER A 324 22.28 29.16 21.35
N PRO A 325 22.73 29.08 22.62
CA PRO A 325 21.85 28.87 23.76
C PRO A 325 20.83 30.02 23.94
N ASP A 326 21.15 31.23 23.48
CA ASP A 326 20.32 32.44 23.66
C ASP A 326 18.98 32.37 22.92
N TRP A 327 18.86 31.48 21.93
CA TRP A 327 17.61 31.23 21.21
C TRP A 327 16.60 30.38 22.03
N VAL A 328 17.06 29.76 23.13
CA VAL A 328 16.28 28.96 24.10
C VAL A 328 15.32 27.97 23.39
N LEU A 329 15.84 27.28 22.37
CA LEU A 329 15.03 26.44 21.48
C LEU A 329 14.45 25.21 22.21
N PRO A 330 13.11 25.01 22.22
CA PRO A 330 12.48 23.91 22.94
C PRO A 330 12.82 22.55 22.33
N ASP A 331 12.77 21.49 23.15
CA ASP A 331 12.95 20.11 22.71
C ASP A 331 11.71 19.54 22.00
N LEU A 332 11.92 18.43 21.29
CA LEU A 332 10.86 17.75 20.53
C LEU A 332 9.79 17.18 21.46
N PRO A 333 8.52 17.61 21.35
CA PRO A 333 7.44 17.09 22.19
C PRO A 333 7.08 15.68 21.73
N HIS A 334 7.42 14.70 22.57
CA HIS A 334 7.15 13.27 22.38
C HIS A 334 6.22 12.75 23.47
N SER A 335 5.26 11.91 23.07
CA SER A 335 4.22 11.39 23.96
C SER A 335 3.98 9.91 23.67
N PHE A 336 4.94 9.07 24.05
CA PHE A 336 4.88 7.63 23.80
C PHE A 336 3.82 6.93 24.66
N ILE A 337 3.06 6.06 24.01
CA ILE A 337 2.00 5.23 24.58
C ILE A 337 2.32 3.77 24.24
N CYS A 338 2.11 2.85 25.19
CA CYS A 338 2.24 1.42 24.97
C CYS A 338 0.89 0.69 24.82
N GLY A 339 0.92 -0.56 24.34
CA GLY A 339 -0.24 -1.44 24.18
C GLY A 339 -1.06 -1.67 25.46
N GLN A 340 -0.45 -1.57 26.64
CA GLN A 340 -1.16 -1.61 27.92
C GLN A 340 -1.92 -0.31 28.24
N GLU A 341 -1.43 0.83 27.76
CA GLU A 341 -2.00 2.15 28.04
C GLU A 341 -3.12 2.53 27.06
N LEU A 342 -3.05 2.09 25.80
CA LEU A 342 -4.05 2.38 24.75
C LEU A 342 -5.52 2.15 25.18
N PRO A 343 -5.88 1.04 25.88
CA PRO A 343 -7.24 0.83 26.37
C PRO A 343 -7.71 1.86 27.41
N SER A 344 -6.83 2.66 28.00
CA SER A 344 -7.18 3.78 28.90
C SER A 344 -7.32 5.14 28.19
N CYS A 345 -6.71 5.31 27.02
CA CYS A 345 -6.65 6.61 26.33
C CYS A 345 -8.01 7.03 25.74
N PRO A 346 -8.41 8.32 25.83
CA PRO A 346 -9.71 8.78 25.34
C PRO A 346 -9.81 8.71 23.81
N GLN A 347 -11.05 8.65 23.29
CA GLN A 347 -11.32 8.65 21.85
C GLN A 347 -10.69 9.88 21.18
N GLY A 348 -9.95 9.67 20.09
CA GLY A 348 -9.29 10.76 19.36
C GLY A 348 -8.02 11.32 20.00
N HIS A 349 -7.51 10.72 21.09
CA HIS A 349 -6.19 11.04 21.66
C HIS A 349 -5.08 10.92 20.61
N ILE A 350 -4.03 11.74 20.71
CA ILE A 350 -2.92 11.78 19.76
C ILE A 350 -1.60 11.55 20.50
N GLY A 351 -0.83 10.54 20.10
CA GLY A 351 0.46 10.21 20.70
C GLY A 351 1.39 9.45 19.76
N ASP A 352 2.52 9.02 20.30
CA ASP A 352 3.58 8.30 19.61
C ASP A 352 3.59 6.82 20.02
N VAL A 353 4.03 5.92 19.14
CA VAL A 353 4.21 4.49 19.46
C VAL A 353 5.52 3.95 18.92
N ILE A 354 6.03 2.90 19.56
CA ILE A 354 7.16 2.09 19.10
C ILE A 354 6.76 0.61 19.15
N GLY A 355 7.26 -0.21 18.23
CA GLY A 355 7.08 -1.65 18.28
C GLY A 355 7.85 -2.42 17.20
N VAL A 356 7.97 -3.74 17.37
CA VAL A 356 8.39 -4.66 16.29
C VAL A 356 7.17 -4.91 15.41
N VAL A 357 7.29 -4.72 14.10
CA VAL A 357 6.22 -5.04 13.15
C VAL A 357 6.07 -6.57 13.07
N ILE A 358 4.89 -7.10 13.37
CA ILE A 358 4.58 -8.55 13.21
C ILE A 358 3.63 -8.83 12.03
N PHE A 359 2.91 -7.80 11.54
CA PHE A 359 2.08 -7.90 10.35
C PHE A 359 2.24 -6.66 9.46
N VAL A 360 2.31 -6.89 8.15
CA VAL A 360 2.17 -5.86 7.12
C VAL A 360 1.14 -6.32 6.09
N GLY A 361 -0.08 -5.78 6.18
CA GLY A 361 -1.15 -6.09 5.23
C GLY A 361 -0.89 -5.55 3.83
N ARG A 362 -1.58 -6.13 2.83
CA ARG A 362 -1.52 -5.61 1.45
C ARG A 362 -1.96 -4.13 1.41
N PRO A 363 -1.36 -3.29 0.56
CA PRO A 363 -1.86 -1.94 0.34
C PRO A 363 -3.28 -1.98 -0.25
N GLU A 364 -4.18 -1.17 0.28
CA GLU A 364 -5.53 -0.97 -0.20
C GLU A 364 -5.81 0.55 -0.34
N ARG A 365 -6.79 0.92 -1.15
CA ARG A 365 -7.11 2.31 -1.46
C ARG A 365 -8.57 2.59 -1.14
N VAL A 366 -8.87 3.77 -0.63
CA VAL A 366 -10.24 4.18 -0.27
C VAL A 366 -10.54 5.60 -0.73
N ARG A 367 -11.76 5.80 -1.23
CA ARG A 367 -12.26 7.09 -1.71
C ARG A 367 -12.86 7.89 -0.54
N ARG A 368 -12.26 9.01 -0.20
CA ARG A 368 -12.87 9.99 0.73
C ARG A 368 -14.06 10.69 0.09
N LYS A 369 -14.98 11.16 0.93
CA LYS A 369 -16.16 11.94 0.55
C LYS A 369 -16.15 13.33 1.22
N ASP A 370 -14.96 13.91 1.35
CA ASP A 370 -14.72 15.15 2.06
C ASP A 370 -14.90 16.36 1.10
N GLY A 371 -16.14 16.55 0.62
CA GLY A 371 -16.53 17.67 -0.25
C GLY A 371 -16.70 17.33 -1.73
N GLN A 372 -16.50 18.31 -2.62
CA GLN A 372 -16.76 18.19 -4.07
C GLN A 372 -15.77 17.29 -4.83
N ARG A 373 -14.58 17.00 -4.27
CA ARG A 373 -13.59 16.10 -4.88
C ARG A 373 -13.54 14.76 -4.16
N SER A 374 -13.64 13.68 -4.94
CA SER A 374 -13.39 12.32 -4.48
C SER A 374 -11.89 12.02 -4.50
N GLU A 375 -11.17 12.38 -3.43
CA GLU A 375 -9.77 11.99 -3.29
C GLU A 375 -9.65 10.51 -2.89
N ILE A 376 -8.63 9.84 -3.43
CA ILE A 376 -8.38 8.42 -3.17
C ILE A 376 -7.07 8.31 -2.37
N GLU A 377 -7.20 7.90 -1.11
CA GLU A 377 -6.07 7.71 -0.21
C GLU A 377 -5.65 6.23 -0.19
N GLU A 378 -4.35 6.01 -0.15
CA GLU A 378 -3.69 4.71 -0.01
C GLU A 378 -3.40 4.43 1.47
N TYR A 379 -3.68 3.20 1.92
CA TYR A 379 -3.38 2.72 3.26
C TYR A 379 -2.95 1.25 3.27
N ARG A 380 -2.40 0.80 4.39
CA ARG A 380 -2.31 -0.61 4.78
C ARG A 380 -2.51 -0.76 6.28
N TRP A 381 -2.67 -2.00 6.71
CA TRP A 381 -2.74 -2.35 8.13
C TRP A 381 -1.40 -2.88 8.63
N LEU A 382 -1.04 -2.49 9.85
CA LEU A 382 0.12 -2.99 10.58
C LEU A 382 -0.32 -3.51 11.95
N GLN A 383 0.39 -4.51 12.45
CA GLN A 383 0.35 -4.92 13.86
C GLN A 383 1.76 -4.75 14.44
N LEU A 384 1.90 -4.05 15.57
CA LEU A 384 3.16 -3.96 16.30
C LEU A 384 3.11 -4.72 17.64
N ALA A 385 4.21 -5.36 18.01
CA ALA A 385 4.43 -5.94 19.33
C ALA A 385 5.39 -5.05 20.17
N ASP A 386 5.04 -4.81 21.44
CA ASP A 386 5.80 -3.96 22.36
C ASP A 386 6.00 -4.56 23.78
N ARG A 387 5.66 -5.86 23.95
CA ARG A 387 5.61 -6.64 25.21
C ARG A 387 4.55 -6.23 26.24
N THR A 388 3.97 -5.04 26.16
CA THR A 388 3.13 -4.53 27.26
C THR A 388 1.71 -5.11 27.24
N SER A 389 1.29 -5.68 26.11
CA SER A 389 0.01 -6.35 25.92
C SER A 389 0.17 -7.58 25.01
N ASP A 390 -0.62 -8.62 25.25
CA ASP A 390 -0.75 -9.77 24.33
C ASP A 390 -1.46 -9.38 23.03
N LYS A 391 -2.25 -8.30 23.05
CA LYS A 391 -2.88 -7.71 21.86
C LYS A 391 -1.88 -6.77 21.17
N PRO A 392 -1.62 -6.92 19.86
CA PRO A 392 -0.75 -6.01 19.15
C PRO A 392 -1.36 -4.61 19.00
N ILE A 393 -0.50 -3.60 18.87
CA ILE A 393 -0.91 -2.24 18.51
C ILE A 393 -1.37 -2.25 17.05
N MET A 394 -2.67 -2.05 16.84
CA MET A 394 -3.27 -1.95 15.51
C MET A 394 -3.03 -0.57 14.90
N ILE A 395 -2.47 -0.50 13.69
CA ILE A 395 -2.27 0.76 12.96
C ILE A 395 -2.87 0.67 11.56
N LYS A 396 -3.71 1.63 11.19
CA LYS A 396 -4.10 1.89 9.80
C LYS A 396 -3.21 2.99 9.24
N LEU A 397 -2.09 2.59 8.63
CA LEU A 397 -1.09 3.53 8.13
C LEU A 397 -1.45 3.97 6.70
N PHE A 398 -1.75 5.25 6.53
CA PHE A 398 -1.87 5.93 5.23
C PHE A 398 -0.51 6.45 4.73
N SER A 399 -0.42 6.91 3.49
CA SER A 399 0.75 7.64 2.99
C SER A 399 1.12 8.83 3.90
N THR A 400 2.41 8.99 4.18
CA THR A 400 2.99 10.01 5.08
C THR A 400 3.95 10.98 4.39
N SER A 401 4.03 10.94 3.05
CA SER A 401 5.04 11.68 2.28
C SER A 401 6.47 11.23 2.59
N GLN A 402 6.64 9.91 2.73
CA GLN A 402 7.89 9.24 3.09
C GLN A 402 8.01 7.91 2.31
N PRO A 403 7.96 7.93 0.96
CA PRO A 403 7.84 6.73 0.14
C PRO A 403 9.00 5.74 0.38
N ASP A 404 10.22 6.26 0.54
CA ASP A 404 11.43 5.47 0.81
C ASP A 404 11.29 4.62 2.09
N ILE A 405 10.73 5.21 3.16
CA ILE A 405 10.48 4.54 4.44
C ILE A 405 9.28 3.61 4.33
N GLN A 406 8.20 4.04 3.67
CA GLN A 406 7.00 3.20 3.44
C GLN A 406 7.38 1.92 2.69
N SER A 407 8.23 1.98 1.66
CA SER A 407 8.71 0.82 0.89
C SER A 407 9.53 -0.19 1.72
N ARG A 408 9.97 0.20 2.93
CA ARG A 408 10.85 -0.57 3.83
C ARG A 408 10.16 -1.02 5.13
N ILE A 409 8.87 -0.74 5.33
CA ILE A 409 8.11 -1.32 6.45
C ILE A 409 7.79 -2.78 6.11
N TYR A 410 8.57 -3.70 6.68
CA TYR A 410 8.39 -5.14 6.64
C TYR A 410 8.09 -5.66 8.06
N PRO A 411 7.58 -6.90 8.22
CA PRO A 411 7.66 -7.60 9.50
C PRO A 411 9.12 -7.71 10.00
N MET A 412 9.29 -7.95 11.30
CA MET A 412 10.55 -7.89 12.07
C MET A 412 11.25 -6.53 12.12
N ALA A 413 10.85 -5.55 11.31
CA ALA A 413 11.39 -4.19 11.41
C ALA A 413 10.92 -3.50 12.71
N LEU A 414 11.81 -2.72 13.34
CA LEU A 414 11.42 -1.77 14.38
C LEU A 414 10.75 -0.55 13.72
N LEU A 415 9.58 -0.16 14.23
CA LEU A 415 8.83 0.98 13.73
C LEU A 415 8.52 1.98 14.86
N VAL A 416 8.76 3.26 14.59
CA VAL A 416 8.29 4.39 15.41
C VAL A 416 7.35 5.24 14.57
N CYS A 417 6.14 5.45 15.07
CA CYS A 417 5.15 6.32 14.45
C CYS A 417 4.77 7.44 15.41
N THR A 418 5.02 8.69 15.04
CA THR A 418 4.68 9.85 15.88
C THR A 418 3.32 10.44 15.52
N ARG A 419 2.65 11.02 16.52
CA ARG A 419 1.35 11.71 16.39
C ARG A 419 0.29 10.92 15.63
N LEU A 420 0.13 9.64 15.94
CA LEU A 420 -1.04 8.86 15.50
C LEU A 420 -2.25 9.21 16.37
N LYS A 421 -3.45 9.19 15.77
CA LYS A 421 -4.73 9.40 16.43
C LYS A 421 -5.40 8.08 16.77
N LEU A 422 -5.84 7.90 18.01
CA LEU A 422 -6.62 6.75 18.46
C LEU A 422 -8.07 6.82 17.96
N ILE A 423 -8.52 5.75 17.32
CA ILE A 423 -9.90 5.53 16.88
C ILE A 423 -10.44 4.26 17.52
N ARG A 424 -11.42 4.44 18.38
CA ARG A 424 -12.25 3.38 18.97
C ARG A 424 -13.53 3.18 18.15
N SER A 425 -13.99 1.93 18.07
CA SER A 425 -15.22 1.51 17.40
C SER A 425 -15.94 0.46 18.24
N ALA A 426 -17.17 0.75 18.67
CA ALA A 426 -18.02 -0.20 19.36
C ALA A 426 -18.68 -1.17 18.35
N VAL A 427 -18.60 -2.47 18.63
CA VAL A 427 -19.21 -3.55 17.83
C VAL A 427 -20.54 -4.00 18.47
N ASP A 428 -20.61 -3.91 19.79
CA ASP A 428 -21.81 -4.03 20.61
C ASP A 428 -21.68 -3.12 21.86
N ARG A 429 -22.53 -3.29 22.88
CA ARG A 429 -22.54 -2.44 24.09
C ARG A 429 -21.39 -2.71 25.08
N ALA A 430 -20.66 -3.81 24.93
CA ALA A 430 -19.56 -4.22 25.79
C ALA A 430 -18.23 -4.34 25.01
N THR A 431 -18.27 -4.71 23.73
CA THR A 431 -17.08 -4.94 22.91
C THR A 431 -16.67 -3.70 22.09
N THR A 432 -15.55 -3.09 22.47
CA THR A 432 -14.89 -2.00 21.71
C THR A 432 -13.58 -2.50 21.10
N PHE A 433 -13.33 -2.12 19.85
CA PHE A 433 -12.08 -2.33 19.12
C PHE A 433 -11.39 -0.99 18.89
N GLU A 434 -10.06 -0.98 18.79
CA GLU A 434 -9.26 0.24 18.82
C GLU A 434 -8.03 0.15 17.93
N TYR A 435 -7.78 1.20 17.14
CA TYR A 435 -6.64 1.30 16.25
C TYR A 435 -6.13 2.73 16.16
N LEU A 436 -4.87 2.87 15.77
CA LEU A 436 -4.22 4.14 15.51
C LEU A 436 -4.25 4.47 14.02
N THR A 437 -4.42 5.75 13.67
CA THR A 437 -4.42 6.23 12.28
C THR A 437 -3.64 7.54 12.15
N ASN A 438 -3.18 7.87 10.95
CA ASN A 438 -2.38 9.08 10.70
C ASN A 438 -3.12 10.36 11.11
N THR A 439 -2.38 11.34 11.64
CA THR A 439 -2.74 12.77 11.55
C THR A 439 -2.02 13.42 10.37
N SER A 440 -2.33 14.68 10.06
CA SER A 440 -1.59 15.45 9.05
C SER A 440 -0.10 15.63 9.40
N LEU A 441 0.27 15.49 10.68
CA LEU A 441 1.63 15.66 11.23
C LEU A 441 2.31 14.32 11.61
N THR A 442 1.75 13.18 11.19
CA THR A 442 2.37 11.87 11.43
C THR A 442 3.69 11.75 10.67
N GLN A 443 4.73 11.28 11.37
CA GLN A 443 6.02 10.89 10.79
C GLN A 443 6.34 9.46 11.23
N VAL A 444 6.98 8.71 10.33
CA VAL A 444 7.35 7.31 10.53
C VAL A 444 8.87 7.19 10.44
N TYR A 445 9.44 6.38 11.31
CA TYR A 445 10.86 6.03 11.33
C TYR A 445 10.97 4.51 11.43
N CYS A 446 11.85 3.90 10.64
CA CYS A 446 11.98 2.45 10.55
C CYS A 446 13.46 2.03 10.58
N THR A 447 13.72 0.75 10.84
CA THR A 447 15.06 0.16 10.72
C THR A 447 15.46 0.05 9.25
N GLY A 448 16.76 0.16 8.94
CA GLY A 448 17.26 0.09 7.56
C GLY A 448 16.90 1.27 6.65
N THR A 449 16.46 2.42 7.19
CA THR A 449 16.07 3.61 6.40
C THR A 449 16.99 4.83 6.57
N GLY A 450 18.17 4.66 7.20
CA GLY A 450 19.13 5.76 7.45
C GLY A 450 18.67 6.81 8.49
N SER A 451 17.41 6.78 8.94
CA SER A 451 16.78 7.77 9.82
C SER A 451 17.21 7.68 11.30
N HIS A 452 18.41 7.15 11.56
CA HIS A 452 18.85 6.61 12.85
C HIS A 452 19.90 7.41 13.67
N PRO A 453 20.77 8.28 13.10
CA PRO A 453 21.97 8.79 13.80
C PRO A 453 21.74 9.32 15.22
N VAL A 454 20.72 10.15 15.43
CA VAL A 454 20.28 10.55 16.79
C VAL A 454 18.76 10.55 16.86
N MET A 455 18.17 9.41 17.21
CA MET A 455 16.77 9.34 17.68
C MET A 455 16.65 10.13 19.01
N PRO A 456 16.01 11.31 19.04
CA PRO A 456 16.01 12.20 20.21
C PRO A 456 15.25 11.61 21.39
N TYR A 457 14.30 10.71 21.10
CA TYR A 457 13.47 10.01 22.09
C TYR A 457 14.15 8.82 22.79
N ARG A 458 15.40 8.43 22.47
CA ARG A 458 16.06 7.27 23.14
C ARG A 458 16.18 7.42 24.67
N GLY A 459 16.21 8.65 25.20
CA GLY A 459 16.23 8.91 26.64
C GLY A 459 14.87 8.70 27.34
N ILE A 460 13.77 8.65 26.58
CA ILE A 460 12.40 8.55 27.12
C ILE A 460 12.16 7.16 27.73
N ARG A 461 11.47 7.12 28.88
CA ARG A 461 11.32 5.91 29.69
C ARG A 461 10.67 4.74 28.93
N PRO A 462 9.49 4.88 28.30
CA PRO A 462 8.93 3.87 27.40
C PRO A 462 9.92 3.31 26.36
N ILE A 463 10.71 4.16 25.70
CA ILE A 463 11.70 3.73 24.70
C ILE A 463 12.82 2.89 25.34
N ARG A 464 13.33 3.29 26.50
CA ARG A 464 14.32 2.49 27.23
C ARG A 464 13.78 1.15 27.71
N GLN A 465 12.51 1.08 28.10
CA GLN A 465 11.86 -0.18 28.48
C GLN A 465 11.65 -1.10 27.27
N PHE A 466 11.18 -0.55 26.14
CA PHE A 466 11.06 -1.28 24.87
C PHE A 466 12.41 -1.85 24.39
N LEU A 467 13.46 -1.03 24.34
CA LEU A 467 14.79 -1.44 23.91
C LEU A 467 15.47 -2.43 24.88
N HIS A 468 15.07 -2.45 26.16
CA HIS A 468 15.51 -3.48 27.11
C HIS A 468 14.81 -4.82 26.87
N TRP A 469 13.50 -4.80 26.59
CA TRP A 469 12.75 -6.01 26.20
C TRP A 469 13.25 -6.60 24.88
N LEU A 470 13.55 -5.77 23.89
CA LEU A 470 14.00 -6.23 22.56
C LEU A 470 15.26 -7.11 22.66
N LYS A 471 16.15 -6.83 23.63
CA LYS A 471 17.35 -7.64 23.93
C LYS A 471 17.09 -8.94 24.72
N GLN A 472 15.82 -9.27 24.96
CA GLN A 472 15.38 -10.39 25.79
C GLN A 472 14.24 -11.20 25.13
N VAL A 473 13.83 -10.84 23.92
CA VAL A 473 12.75 -11.54 23.21
C VAL A 473 13.31 -12.66 22.36
N ASP A 474 12.64 -13.80 22.38
CA ASP A 474 12.84 -14.84 21.38
C ASP A 474 12.36 -14.32 20.01
N GLU A 475 13.33 -14.10 19.13
CA GLU A 475 13.15 -13.59 17.78
C GLU A 475 12.54 -14.63 16.85
N SER A 476 12.86 -15.91 17.08
CA SER A 476 12.31 -17.03 16.30
C SER A 476 10.80 -17.12 16.55
N SER A 477 10.37 -17.02 17.81
CA SER A 477 8.94 -16.95 18.15
C SER A 477 8.24 -15.70 17.58
N LEU A 478 8.95 -14.57 17.39
CA LEU A 478 8.40 -13.42 16.66
C LEU A 478 8.33 -13.66 15.14
N LEU A 479 9.34 -14.30 14.54
CA LEU A 479 9.41 -14.60 13.11
C LEU A 479 8.39 -15.67 12.69
N GLU A 480 8.18 -16.72 13.50
CA GLU A 480 7.11 -17.72 13.31
C GLU A 480 5.71 -17.10 13.21
N ARG A 481 5.53 -15.95 13.87
CA ARG A 481 4.29 -15.17 13.91
C ARG A 481 4.25 -14.06 12.86
N ALA A 482 5.33 -13.82 12.14
CA ALA A 482 5.47 -12.72 11.20
C ALA A 482 4.78 -13.02 9.87
N VAL A 483 3.90 -12.11 9.43
CA VAL A 483 3.03 -12.31 8.26
C VAL A 483 2.94 -11.08 7.37
N ILE A 484 2.82 -11.30 6.06
CA ILE A 484 2.81 -10.24 5.04
C ILE A 484 1.73 -10.44 3.97
N GLY A 485 1.17 -9.35 3.46
CA GLY A 485 0.10 -9.35 2.46
C GLY A 485 -1.28 -9.69 3.04
N GLY A 486 -2.17 -10.23 2.20
CA GLY A 486 -3.47 -10.71 2.63
C GLY A 486 -4.54 -9.63 2.85
N TYR A 487 -5.80 -10.06 2.88
CA TYR A 487 -6.95 -9.25 3.27
C TYR A 487 -7.05 -9.13 4.80
N PHE A 488 -7.36 -7.93 5.29
CA PHE A 488 -7.60 -7.67 6.70
C PHE A 488 -8.69 -6.60 6.90
N GLY A 489 -9.73 -6.92 7.67
CA GLY A 489 -10.96 -6.14 7.79
C GLY A 489 -11.22 -5.58 9.19
N TYR A 490 -10.49 -4.55 9.60
CA TYR A 490 -10.59 -3.95 10.95
C TYR A 490 -11.22 -2.55 10.92
N PRO A 491 -11.96 -2.12 11.97
CA PRO A 491 -12.50 -2.96 13.05
C PRO A 491 -13.56 -3.95 12.52
N PRO A 492 -13.84 -5.06 13.24
CA PRO A 492 -14.89 -5.99 12.86
C PRO A 492 -16.28 -5.33 12.83
N LEU A 493 -17.19 -5.84 11.99
CA LEU A 493 -18.58 -5.35 11.95
C LEU A 493 -19.45 -5.92 13.10
N PRO A 494 -20.53 -5.21 13.51
CA PRO A 494 -21.53 -5.70 14.46
C PRO A 494 -22.11 -7.07 14.09
N VAL A 495 -22.47 -7.85 15.12
CA VAL A 495 -23.02 -9.22 14.94
C VAL A 495 -24.53 -9.26 14.72
N SER A 496 -25.24 -8.17 15.04
CA SER A 496 -26.70 -8.10 14.91
C SER A 496 -27.10 -7.13 13.79
N LEU A 497 -28.12 -7.52 13.03
CA LEU A 497 -28.70 -6.70 11.97
C LEU A 497 -29.16 -5.31 12.49
N PRO A 498 -29.82 -5.16 13.66
CA PRO A 498 -30.19 -3.85 14.18
C PRO A 498 -28.97 -2.94 14.44
N ASN A 499 -27.92 -3.45 15.10
CA ASN A 499 -26.72 -2.65 15.38
C ASN A 499 -26.00 -2.25 14.08
N PHE A 500 -25.92 -3.17 13.10
CA PHE A 500 -25.35 -2.88 11.78
C PHE A 500 -26.13 -1.79 11.05
N MET A 501 -27.47 -1.86 11.03
CA MET A 501 -28.31 -0.85 10.37
C MET A 501 -28.31 0.50 11.11
N GLU A 502 -28.18 0.50 12.44
CA GLU A 502 -28.03 1.72 13.24
C GLU A 502 -26.70 2.43 12.96
N ASN A 503 -25.59 1.69 12.92
CA ASN A 503 -24.28 2.24 12.59
C ASN A 503 -24.18 2.81 11.16
N ARG A 504 -25.09 2.42 10.25
CA ARG A 504 -25.13 2.88 8.84
C ARG A 504 -26.16 3.99 8.56
N ARG A 505 -26.75 4.61 9.60
CA ARG A 505 -27.65 5.78 9.43
C ARG A 505 -26.93 6.92 8.70
N GLY A 506 -27.30 7.17 7.44
CA GLY A 506 -26.71 8.21 6.58
C GLY A 506 -25.79 7.69 5.47
N GLU A 507 -25.51 6.39 5.41
CA GLU A 507 -24.81 5.77 4.28
C GLU A 507 -25.75 5.46 3.09
N ALA A 508 -25.16 5.07 1.96
CA ALA A 508 -25.92 4.45 0.87
C ALA A 508 -26.58 3.15 1.37
N GLY A 509 -27.84 2.94 1.01
CA GLY A 509 -28.70 1.88 1.56
C GLY A 509 -28.33 0.46 1.10
N LEU A 510 -29.36 -0.40 1.07
CA LEU A 510 -29.25 -1.71 0.40
C LEU A 510 -29.24 -1.49 -1.11
N ILE A 511 -28.43 -2.27 -1.83
CA ILE A 511 -28.35 -2.20 -3.30
C ILE A 511 -28.68 -3.55 -3.93
N SER A 512 -29.12 -3.49 -5.18
CA SER A 512 -29.31 -4.64 -6.06
C SER A 512 -27.96 -5.23 -6.54
N GLY A 513 -27.98 -6.44 -7.08
CA GLY A 513 -26.79 -7.07 -7.68
C GLY A 513 -26.38 -6.39 -8.98
N GLY A 514 -27.34 -5.87 -9.74
CA GLY A 514 -27.09 -5.03 -10.92
C GLY A 514 -26.38 -3.71 -10.56
N GLU A 515 -26.87 -3.01 -9.54
CA GLU A 515 -26.20 -1.80 -9.02
C GLU A 515 -24.82 -2.13 -8.44
N MET A 516 -24.68 -3.23 -7.69
CA MET A 516 -23.39 -3.66 -7.15
C MET A 516 -22.38 -3.91 -8.27
N LYS A 517 -22.78 -4.56 -9.37
CA LYS A 517 -21.93 -4.75 -10.56
C LYS A 517 -21.52 -3.41 -11.17
N LEU A 518 -22.47 -2.50 -11.40
CA LEU A 518 -22.21 -1.16 -11.96
C LEU A 518 -21.31 -0.30 -11.06
N GLU A 519 -21.39 -0.45 -9.74
CA GLU A 519 -20.49 0.24 -8.79
C GLU A 519 -19.11 -0.44 -8.72
N CYS A 520 -19.01 -1.75 -8.91
CA CYS A 520 -17.74 -2.47 -9.02
C CYS A 520 -16.98 -2.14 -10.32
N GLU A 521 -17.68 -1.94 -11.44
CA GLU A 521 -17.09 -1.51 -12.72
C GLU A 521 -16.44 -0.11 -12.68
N LYS A 522 -16.79 0.68 -11.66
CA LYS A 522 -16.25 2.02 -11.37
C LYS A 522 -15.07 2.02 -10.39
N LEU A 523 -14.75 0.88 -9.76
CA LEU A 523 -13.60 0.77 -8.86
C LEU A 523 -12.30 0.80 -9.66
N ILE A 524 -11.30 1.52 -9.14
CA ILE A 524 -9.95 1.53 -9.69
C ILE A 524 -9.04 0.55 -8.92
N TYR A 525 -7.86 0.24 -9.46
CA TYR A 525 -6.91 -0.73 -8.89
C TYR A 525 -6.69 -0.51 -7.38
N ARG A 526 -6.87 -1.60 -6.62
CA ARG A 526 -6.82 -1.69 -5.15
C ARG A 526 -7.84 -0.82 -4.39
N GLU A 527 -8.80 -0.20 -5.07
CA GLU A 527 -9.92 0.47 -4.40
C GLU A 527 -10.83 -0.57 -3.73
N LYS A 528 -10.91 -0.49 -2.39
CA LYS A 528 -11.78 -1.32 -1.56
C LYS A 528 -13.07 -0.56 -1.25
N ARG A 529 -14.21 -1.24 -1.38
CA ARG A 529 -15.53 -0.67 -1.08
C ARG A 529 -16.49 -1.72 -0.51
N GLN A 530 -17.18 -1.36 0.58
CA GLN A 530 -18.19 -2.22 1.19
C GLN A 530 -19.57 -2.00 0.54
N PHE A 531 -20.32 -3.08 0.41
CA PHE A 531 -21.68 -3.14 -0.13
C PHE A 531 -22.57 -4.02 0.76
N ALA A 532 -23.88 -3.77 0.74
CA ALA A 532 -24.88 -4.53 1.49
C ALA A 532 -26.02 -4.94 0.55
N ILE A 533 -26.15 -6.25 0.30
CA ILE A 533 -27.09 -6.82 -0.69
C ILE A 533 -27.94 -7.93 -0.06
N GLN A 534 -29.23 -7.98 -0.39
CA GLN A 534 -30.08 -9.11 0.00
C GLN A 534 -29.80 -10.31 -0.91
N CYS A 535 -29.36 -11.43 -0.33
CA CYS A 535 -28.90 -12.59 -1.08
C CYS A 535 -29.41 -13.93 -0.50
N VAL A 536 -29.33 -14.99 -1.30
CA VAL A 536 -29.43 -16.39 -0.86
C VAL A 536 -28.15 -17.13 -1.25
N ILE A 537 -27.67 -18.04 -0.40
CA ILE A 537 -26.52 -18.89 -0.72
C ILE A 537 -27.03 -20.12 -1.48
N THR A 538 -26.38 -20.44 -2.60
CA THR A 538 -26.80 -21.50 -3.55
C THR A 538 -25.78 -22.63 -3.70
N ALA A 539 -24.52 -22.39 -3.31
CA ALA A 539 -23.51 -23.43 -3.11
C ALA A 539 -22.49 -22.95 -2.07
N ALA A 540 -21.91 -23.91 -1.35
CA ALA A 540 -20.75 -23.70 -0.50
C ALA A 540 -19.71 -24.79 -0.75
N CYS A 541 -18.44 -24.40 -0.88
CA CYS A 541 -17.29 -25.29 -0.99
C CYS A 541 -16.19 -24.84 -0.02
N TYR A 542 -15.43 -25.79 0.52
CA TYR A 542 -14.21 -25.52 1.27
C TYR A 542 -12.96 -25.80 0.41
N HIS A 543 -11.89 -25.06 0.68
CA HIS A 543 -10.57 -25.21 0.05
C HIS A 543 -9.51 -25.22 1.15
N HIS A 544 -8.59 -26.19 1.14
CA HIS A 544 -7.50 -26.27 2.12
C HIS A 544 -6.37 -25.30 1.76
N ARG A 545 -5.55 -24.91 2.74
CA ARG A 545 -4.34 -24.08 2.52
C ARG A 545 -3.39 -24.66 1.47
N GLU A 546 -3.29 -25.98 1.41
CA GLU A 546 -2.32 -26.72 0.59
C GLU A 546 -2.78 -27.00 -0.85
N ASP A 547 -4.07 -26.82 -1.16
CA ASP A 547 -4.64 -26.97 -2.52
C ASP A 547 -4.25 -25.81 -3.48
N SER A 548 -3.33 -24.95 -3.05
CA SER A 548 -2.99 -23.68 -3.69
C SER A 548 -2.02 -23.79 -4.88
N GLY A 549 -1.50 -24.99 -5.18
CA GLY A 549 -0.51 -25.18 -6.26
C GLY A 549 -0.49 -26.54 -6.98
N ARG A 550 -1.48 -27.43 -6.78
CA ARG A 550 -1.54 -28.72 -7.51
C ARG A 550 -2.91 -29.01 -8.12
N THR A 551 -2.94 -29.22 -9.43
CA THR A 551 -4.15 -29.49 -10.23
C THR A 551 -4.62 -30.95 -10.12
N GLN A 552 -4.82 -31.44 -8.89
CA GLN A 552 -5.38 -32.77 -8.65
C GLN A 552 -6.88 -32.67 -8.34
N TYR A 553 -7.69 -33.40 -9.12
CA TYR A 553 -9.12 -33.56 -8.91
C TYR A 553 -9.39 -34.57 -7.78
N SER A 554 -8.96 -34.22 -6.56
CA SER A 554 -9.34 -34.92 -5.33
C SER A 554 -10.70 -34.40 -4.81
N ASP A 555 -11.44 -35.22 -4.07
CA ASP A 555 -12.84 -34.95 -3.68
C ASP A 555 -12.98 -33.78 -2.67
N LEU A 556 -13.01 -32.54 -3.18
CA LEU A 556 -13.27 -31.34 -2.39
C LEU A 556 -14.68 -31.34 -1.77
N PRO A 557 -14.81 -31.14 -0.43
CA PRO A 557 -16.10 -30.98 0.23
C PRO A 557 -16.91 -29.82 -0.38
N SER A 558 -17.97 -30.17 -1.10
CA SER A 558 -18.80 -29.24 -1.86
C SER A 558 -20.29 -29.62 -1.77
N ALA A 559 -21.15 -28.62 -1.54
CA ALA A 559 -22.59 -28.81 -1.34
C ALA A 559 -23.41 -27.91 -2.30
N PRO A 560 -23.99 -28.48 -3.38
CA PRO A 560 -24.90 -27.75 -4.26
C PRO A 560 -26.30 -27.66 -3.61
N LEU A 561 -26.74 -26.44 -3.28
CA LEU A 561 -28.00 -26.20 -2.58
C LEU A 561 -29.12 -25.97 -3.61
N SER A 562 -29.93 -26.99 -3.89
CA SER A 562 -31.05 -26.90 -4.84
C SER A 562 -32.17 -27.90 -4.55
N PRO A 563 -33.45 -27.52 -4.73
CA PRO A 563 -34.60 -28.35 -4.39
C PRO A 563 -34.82 -29.47 -5.43
N ARG A 564 -34.22 -30.65 -5.20
CA ARG A 564 -34.54 -31.85 -5.98
C ARG A 564 -35.88 -32.45 -5.54
N VAL A 565 -36.93 -32.20 -6.31
CA VAL A 565 -38.22 -32.94 -6.20
C VAL A 565 -37.97 -34.41 -6.51
N ARG A 566 -37.93 -35.25 -5.47
CA ARG A 566 -37.60 -36.67 -5.58
C ARG A 566 -38.84 -37.46 -6.03
N ARG A 567 -38.98 -37.71 -7.34
CA ARG A 567 -39.93 -38.73 -7.85
C ARG A 567 -39.61 -40.06 -7.18
N GLN A 568 -40.55 -40.60 -6.42
CA GLN A 568 -40.49 -41.99 -5.95
C GLN A 568 -40.54 -42.94 -7.15
N ARG A 569 -39.83 -44.07 -7.01
CA ARG A 569 -40.12 -45.29 -7.75
C ARG A 569 -39.84 -46.45 -6.80
N GLU A 570 -40.84 -47.29 -6.58
CA GLU A 570 -40.77 -48.42 -5.64
C GLU A 570 -40.00 -49.60 -6.25
N GLY A 571 -39.38 -50.44 -5.42
CA GLY A 571 -38.52 -51.54 -5.90
C GLY A 571 -37.79 -52.31 -4.79
N SER A 572 -38.54 -53.18 -4.10
CA SER A 572 -38.15 -54.37 -3.29
C SER A 572 -36.66 -54.66 -2.98
N GLU A 573 -36.39 -54.85 -1.68
CA GLU A 573 -35.24 -55.59 -1.10
C GLU A 573 -35.20 -57.08 -1.52
N PRO A 574 -34.04 -57.78 -1.40
CA PRO A 574 -33.90 -58.69 -0.24
C PRO A 574 -32.48 -58.89 0.35
N HIS A 575 -32.33 -58.55 1.63
CA HIS A 575 -31.74 -59.33 2.73
C HIS A 575 -30.39 -60.08 2.57
N ARG A 576 -29.46 -59.84 3.52
CA ARG A 576 -28.79 -60.90 4.32
C ARG A 576 -28.19 -60.36 5.64
N THR A 577 -27.73 -61.28 6.50
CA THR A 577 -27.68 -61.13 7.98
C THR A 577 -26.28 -60.87 8.60
N PRO A 578 -26.20 -60.37 9.86
CA PRO A 578 -24.95 -59.90 10.48
C PRO A 578 -24.19 -60.95 11.32
N VAL A 579 -22.89 -60.71 11.56
CA VAL A 579 -21.99 -61.51 12.42
C VAL A 579 -21.29 -60.62 13.47
N LYS A 580 -20.76 -61.22 14.54
CA LYS A 580 -20.56 -60.59 15.87
C LYS A 580 -19.15 -60.00 16.12
N ARG A 581 -19.13 -59.03 17.05
CA ARG A 581 -17.96 -58.50 17.79
C ARG A 581 -17.00 -59.60 18.29
N LYS A 582 -15.71 -59.26 18.38
CA LYS A 582 -14.83 -59.64 19.51
C LYS A 582 -14.00 -58.46 19.98
N LEU A 583 -13.69 -58.45 21.27
CA LEU A 583 -12.82 -57.49 21.96
C LEU A 583 -11.62 -58.27 22.51
N PHE A 584 -10.41 -57.71 22.50
CA PHE A 584 -9.30 -58.15 23.35
C PHE A 584 -8.42 -56.95 23.74
N SER A 585 -7.60 -57.12 24.78
CA SER A 585 -6.95 -56.02 25.49
C SER A 585 -5.61 -56.45 26.10
N SER A 586 -4.78 -55.45 26.39
CA SER A 586 -3.78 -55.38 27.47
C SER A 586 -2.33 -55.82 27.24
N THR A 587 -1.49 -55.23 28.09
CA THR A 587 -0.07 -55.53 28.42
C THR A 587 1.03 -55.11 27.44
N SER A 588 1.95 -54.30 27.97
CA SER A 588 3.33 -54.13 27.52
C SER A 588 4.27 -54.88 28.47
N PRO A 589 5.58 -54.96 28.14
CA PRO A 589 6.55 -54.59 29.17
C PRO A 589 7.72 -53.72 28.66
N ARG A 590 8.40 -53.05 29.60
CA ARG A 590 9.59 -52.20 29.40
C ARG A 590 10.90 -53.02 29.49
N LYS A 591 12.03 -52.49 28.96
CA LYS A 591 13.39 -52.79 29.46
C LYS A 591 14.38 -51.60 29.32
N ARG A 592 15.59 -51.76 29.90
CA ARG A 592 16.59 -50.74 30.32
C ARG A 592 18.00 -51.39 30.37
N LEU A 593 19.16 -50.71 30.40
CA LEU A 593 19.53 -49.28 30.41
C LEU A 593 20.99 -49.06 29.89
N ALA A 594 21.19 -48.13 28.93
CA ALA A 594 22.30 -47.15 28.89
C ALA A 594 23.79 -47.63 28.76
N PRO A 595 24.85 -46.84 29.10
CA PRO A 595 25.94 -46.46 28.14
C PRO A 595 27.35 -46.74 28.77
N PRO A 596 28.44 -45.94 28.61
CA PRO A 596 28.87 -44.96 27.57
C PRO A 596 30.30 -45.21 27.01
N LEU A 597 30.76 -44.44 26.00
CA LEU A 597 32.19 -44.18 25.77
C LEU A 597 32.46 -42.78 25.15
N GLN A 598 33.43 -42.10 25.76
CA GLN A 598 34.22 -40.91 25.36
C GLN A 598 35.51 -40.97 26.24
N PRO A 599 36.58 -40.17 26.02
CA PRO A 599 36.72 -39.03 25.11
C PRO A 599 37.98 -39.07 24.20
N LEU A 600 38.11 -38.08 23.32
CA LEU A 600 39.32 -37.23 23.26
C LEU A 600 38.89 -35.81 22.86
N ALA A 601 39.71 -34.79 23.15
CA ALA A 601 39.32 -33.39 22.98
C ALA A 601 40.44 -32.53 22.36
N THR A 602 40.00 -31.61 21.50
CA THR A 602 40.65 -30.35 21.06
C THR A 602 39.46 -29.42 20.76
N GLU A 603 39.09 -28.56 21.70
CA GLU A 603 39.54 -27.16 21.81
C GLU A 603 38.70 -26.22 20.94
N ASP A 604 37.91 -25.44 21.66
CA ASP A 604 36.99 -24.36 21.31
C ASP A 604 37.14 -23.70 19.92
N ASP A 605 36.03 -23.71 19.17
CA ASP A 605 35.61 -22.53 18.42
C ASP A 605 34.13 -22.26 18.76
N ALA A 606 33.79 -21.01 19.05
CA ALA A 606 32.50 -20.68 19.66
C ALA A 606 31.45 -20.33 18.60
N GLU A 607 30.45 -21.20 18.43
CA GLU A 607 29.25 -20.91 17.63
C GLU A 607 28.59 -19.61 18.13
N ARG A 608 28.71 -18.54 17.34
CA ARG A 608 27.93 -17.31 17.55
C ARG A 608 26.55 -17.50 16.94
N ASP A 609 25.55 -17.64 17.79
CA ASP A 609 24.17 -17.31 17.44
C ASP A 609 24.12 -15.82 17.05
N PHE A 610 24.15 -15.53 15.74
CA PHE A 610 23.90 -14.18 15.22
C PHE A 610 22.40 -13.91 15.25
N SER A 611 21.98 -12.98 16.11
CA SER A 611 20.58 -12.63 16.28
C SER A 611 20.06 -11.75 15.12
N LEU A 612 18.79 -11.91 14.76
CA LEU A 612 18.08 -11.09 13.77
C LEU A 612 17.95 -9.63 14.23
N PHE A 613 17.91 -9.38 15.55
CA PHE A 613 18.01 -8.05 16.14
C PHE A 613 19.45 -7.58 16.37
N ASP A 614 20.45 -8.47 16.38
CA ASP A 614 21.85 -8.09 16.15
C ASP A 614 22.02 -7.58 14.72
N GLY A 615 21.39 -8.20 13.72
CA GLY A 615 21.21 -7.59 12.38
C GLY A 615 20.46 -6.24 12.36
N ALA A 616 19.81 -5.84 13.46
CA ALA A 616 19.23 -4.51 13.67
C ALA A 616 20.04 -3.59 14.62
N MET A 617 21.12 -4.10 15.21
CA MET A 617 22.04 -3.42 16.13
C MET A 617 23.46 -3.24 15.55
N GLU A 618 23.88 -4.11 14.64
CA GLU A 618 25.19 -4.20 13.97
C GLU A 618 25.33 -3.15 12.85
N PHE A 619 24.88 -1.92 13.13
CA PHE A 619 25.02 -0.76 12.26
C PHE A 619 26.45 -0.18 12.34
N LEU A 620 27.47 -1.03 12.23
CA LEU A 620 28.89 -0.66 12.28
C LEU A 620 29.76 -1.52 11.34
N VAL A 621 29.94 -1.00 10.11
CA VAL A 621 31.02 -1.30 9.13
C VAL A 621 30.90 -2.57 8.27
N GLY A 622 30.91 -2.37 6.94
CA GLY A 622 31.61 -3.27 6.00
C GLY A 622 30.75 -4.08 5.03
N GLU A 623 31.06 -4.01 3.73
CA GLU A 623 30.47 -4.80 2.64
C GLU A 623 31.55 -5.76 2.06
N GLN A 624 31.19 -6.96 1.56
CA GLN A 624 31.16 -7.27 0.10
C GLN A 624 30.54 -8.67 -0.20
N GLU A 625 30.70 -9.21 -1.42
CA GLU A 625 29.69 -10.00 -2.17
C GLU A 625 30.14 -11.42 -2.64
N ASP A 626 29.25 -12.10 -3.41
CA ASP A 626 29.47 -13.22 -4.38
C ASP A 626 29.67 -14.68 -3.83
N ASP A 627 29.23 -15.78 -4.48
CA ASP A 627 28.44 -16.00 -5.73
C ASP A 627 27.74 -17.41 -5.79
N SER A 628 26.83 -17.62 -6.78
CA SER A 628 26.36 -18.91 -7.36
C SER A 628 25.54 -19.88 -6.46
N ASN A 629 24.73 -20.88 -6.88
CA ASN A 629 24.02 -21.30 -8.12
C ASN A 629 22.93 -22.36 -7.69
N ASP A 630 22.02 -22.98 -8.46
CA ASP A 630 21.73 -23.09 -9.91
C ASP A 630 20.20 -23.33 -10.18
N GLU A 631 19.83 -23.91 -11.34
CA GLU A 631 18.49 -24.06 -11.99
C GLU A 631 17.69 -25.37 -11.71
N ASP A 632 16.35 -25.37 -11.96
CA ASP A 632 15.65 -26.24 -12.94
C ASP A 632 14.11 -25.96 -13.03
N GLU A 633 13.48 -26.22 -14.19
CA GLU A 633 12.07 -25.86 -14.54
C GLU A 633 11.13 -27.07 -14.80
N ASP A 634 9.80 -26.84 -14.82
CA ASP A 634 8.82 -27.58 -15.66
C ASP A 634 7.45 -26.83 -15.74
N GLU A 635 6.91 -26.58 -16.93
CA GLU A 635 5.53 -26.07 -17.16
C GLU A 635 4.65 -27.11 -17.88
N ASP A 636 3.32 -27.11 -17.67
CA ASP A 636 2.37 -27.83 -18.53
C ASP A 636 1.02 -27.07 -18.70
N PHE A 637 0.31 -27.36 -19.79
CA PHE A 637 -0.64 -26.46 -20.47
C PHE A 637 -2.10 -26.97 -20.40
N SER A 638 -3.11 -26.08 -20.46
CA SER A 638 -4.52 -26.49 -20.61
C SER A 638 -5.46 -25.39 -21.13
N THR A 639 -6.41 -25.79 -21.99
CA THR A 639 -7.37 -24.89 -22.69
C THR A 639 -8.79 -24.89 -22.08
N PRO A 640 -9.57 -23.80 -22.22
CA PRO A 640 -10.87 -23.63 -21.56
C PRO A 640 -12.10 -24.07 -22.39
N PRO A 641 -13.23 -24.44 -21.74
CA PRO A 641 -14.53 -24.56 -22.39
C PRO A 641 -15.45 -23.33 -22.13
N SER A 642 -16.08 -22.81 -23.18
CA SER A 642 -17.06 -21.70 -23.10
C SER A 642 -18.50 -22.19 -22.91
N SER A 643 -19.31 -21.47 -22.12
CA SER A 643 -20.76 -21.66 -22.02
C SER A 643 -21.49 -20.39 -21.53
N PRO A 644 -22.82 -20.26 -21.69
CA PRO A 644 -23.47 -18.96 -21.82
C PRO A 644 -23.43 -18.04 -20.59
N MET A 645 -23.35 -16.73 -20.85
CA MET A 645 -23.31 -15.69 -19.83
C MET A 645 -24.61 -15.60 -19.02
N THR A 646 -24.65 -16.26 -17.87
CA THR A 646 -25.19 -15.59 -16.68
C THR A 646 -24.15 -14.57 -16.20
N SER A 647 -24.56 -13.35 -15.88
CA SER A 647 -23.64 -12.30 -15.42
C SER A 647 -23.19 -12.58 -13.98
N ARG A 648 -22.09 -13.33 -13.85
CA ARG A 648 -21.41 -13.56 -12.57
C ARG A 648 -20.52 -12.37 -12.21
N LEU A 649 -20.34 -12.12 -10.91
CA LEU A 649 -19.42 -11.11 -10.37
C LEU A 649 -18.63 -11.71 -9.20
N GLY A 650 -17.33 -11.44 -9.14
CA GLY A 650 -16.44 -12.01 -8.12
C GLY A 650 -15.48 -13.07 -8.69
N LEU A 651 -14.59 -13.57 -7.84
CA LEU A 651 -13.65 -14.66 -8.17
C LEU A 651 -14.17 -15.99 -7.60
N THR A 652 -14.05 -17.06 -8.39
CA THR A 652 -14.45 -18.43 -7.99
C THR A 652 -13.45 -19.13 -7.07
N ARG A 653 -12.26 -18.56 -6.89
CA ARG A 653 -11.24 -18.94 -5.91
C ARG A 653 -10.65 -17.68 -5.28
N VAL A 654 -10.00 -17.81 -4.12
CA VAL A 654 -9.27 -16.70 -3.49
C VAL A 654 -8.09 -16.27 -4.36
N ALA A 655 -7.75 -14.97 -4.36
CA ALA A 655 -6.52 -14.51 -4.99
C ALA A 655 -5.29 -14.75 -4.09
N ASN A 656 -4.13 -15.00 -4.69
CA ASN A 656 -2.89 -15.31 -3.97
C ASN A 656 -2.46 -14.23 -2.97
N GLU A 657 -2.83 -12.99 -3.22
CA GLU A 657 -2.58 -11.76 -2.45
C GLU A 657 -3.65 -11.45 -1.39
N THR A 658 -4.70 -12.27 -1.29
CA THR A 658 -5.77 -12.18 -0.29
C THR A 658 -5.53 -13.13 0.89
N LEU A 659 -4.78 -14.21 0.67
CA LEU A 659 -4.18 -14.99 1.76
C LEU A 659 -2.86 -14.31 2.18
N PRO A 660 -2.64 -14.00 3.48
CA PRO A 660 -1.33 -13.57 3.95
C PRO A 660 -0.33 -14.72 3.82
N ARG A 661 0.94 -14.38 3.63
CA ARG A 661 2.06 -15.34 3.51
C ARG A 661 2.91 -15.34 4.78
N VAL A 662 3.60 -16.46 5.03
CA VAL A 662 4.67 -16.52 6.03
C VAL A 662 5.76 -15.54 5.61
N PHE A 663 6.23 -14.70 6.53
CA PHE A 663 7.31 -13.78 6.24
C PHE A 663 8.67 -14.51 6.14
N CYS A 664 9.46 -14.17 5.13
CA CYS A 664 10.81 -14.68 4.90
C CYS A 664 11.74 -13.48 4.91
N TYR A 665 12.63 -13.39 5.91
CA TYR A 665 13.44 -12.19 6.15
C TYR A 665 14.49 -12.00 5.05
N GLU A 666 14.97 -13.09 4.47
CA GLU A 666 15.99 -13.16 3.42
C GLU A 666 15.41 -12.60 2.11
N ARG A 667 14.22 -13.09 1.72
CA ARG A 667 13.50 -12.67 0.51
C ARG A 667 12.49 -11.53 0.77
N ARG A 668 12.60 -10.82 1.90
CA ARG A 668 11.68 -9.74 2.34
C ARG A 668 11.35 -8.70 1.25
N HIS A 669 12.34 -8.35 0.43
CA HIS A 669 12.19 -7.35 -0.63
C HIS A 669 11.34 -7.90 -1.79
N VAL A 670 11.48 -9.18 -2.14
CA VAL A 670 10.63 -9.87 -3.13
C VAL A 670 9.20 -9.98 -2.62
N GLN A 671 9.01 -10.39 -1.36
CA GLN A 671 7.69 -10.47 -0.73
C GLN A 671 6.97 -9.11 -0.73
N ALA A 672 7.65 -8.05 -0.30
CA ALA A 672 7.07 -6.70 -0.22
C ALA A 672 6.69 -6.13 -1.59
N VAL A 673 7.47 -6.42 -2.63
CA VAL A 673 7.16 -6.09 -4.03
C VAL A 673 5.95 -6.89 -4.51
N ALA A 674 5.91 -8.21 -4.25
CA ALA A 674 4.85 -9.10 -4.71
C ALA A 674 3.47 -8.84 -4.06
N VAL A 675 3.41 -8.36 -2.81
CA VAL A 675 2.15 -7.94 -2.16
C VAL A 675 1.77 -6.48 -2.40
N GLY A 676 2.65 -5.70 -3.05
CA GLY A 676 2.58 -4.25 -3.12
C GLY A 676 1.49 -3.68 -4.03
N LEU A 677 1.62 -2.37 -4.29
CA LEU A 677 1.06 -1.74 -5.48
C LEU A 677 2.07 -1.83 -6.62
N GLN A 678 1.57 -1.90 -7.84
CA GLN A 678 2.37 -1.71 -9.05
C GLN A 678 3.28 -0.47 -8.98
N VAL A 679 4.56 -0.66 -9.29
CA VAL A 679 5.58 0.41 -9.33
C VAL A 679 5.55 1.21 -10.63
N ASN A 680 6.05 2.45 -10.57
CA ASN A 680 6.16 3.39 -11.70
C ASN A 680 7.34 3.10 -12.65
N ASN A 681 8.25 2.19 -12.28
CA ASN A 681 9.39 1.76 -13.07
C ASN A 681 9.50 0.23 -13.06
N PHE A 682 10.02 -0.35 -14.14
CA PHE A 682 10.22 -1.78 -14.25
C PHE A 682 11.45 -2.26 -13.45
N HIS A 683 11.25 -3.33 -12.68
CA HIS A 683 12.28 -4.05 -11.94
C HIS A 683 12.23 -5.53 -12.30
N LYS A 684 13.39 -6.21 -12.33
CA LYS A 684 13.47 -7.65 -12.65
C LYS A 684 12.83 -8.58 -11.60
N LEU A 685 12.41 -8.04 -10.45
CA LEU A 685 11.79 -8.75 -9.33
C LEU A 685 10.24 -8.70 -9.33
N LEU A 686 9.60 -8.47 -10.49
CA LEU A 686 8.15 -8.21 -10.61
C LEU A 686 7.20 -9.37 -11.02
N PRO A 687 7.44 -10.67 -10.79
CA PRO A 687 6.37 -11.66 -10.99
C PRO A 687 5.34 -11.63 -9.84
N GLN A 688 4.04 -11.46 -10.15
CA GLN A 688 2.96 -11.82 -9.20
C GLN A 688 3.00 -13.33 -8.85
N ARG A 689 3.61 -14.14 -9.74
CA ARG A 689 3.98 -15.55 -9.54
C ARG A 689 4.95 -15.78 -8.36
N GLU A 690 5.80 -14.83 -7.99
CA GLU A 690 6.70 -15.01 -6.82
C GLU A 690 5.93 -15.24 -5.52
N LEU A 691 4.71 -14.70 -5.42
CA LEU A 691 3.84 -14.90 -4.27
C LEU A 691 3.37 -16.36 -4.12
N GLU A 692 3.50 -17.19 -5.17
CA GLU A 692 3.21 -18.62 -5.15
C GLU A 692 4.39 -19.42 -4.55
N SER A 693 5.63 -18.92 -4.64
CA SER A 693 6.80 -19.53 -3.99
C SER A 693 6.79 -19.41 -2.46
N PHE A 694 6.00 -18.47 -1.91
CA PHE A 694 5.87 -18.27 -0.46
C PHE A 694 4.62 -18.97 0.07
N SER A 695 4.79 -19.85 1.07
CA SER A 695 3.66 -20.56 1.66
C SER A 695 2.64 -19.59 2.31
N PRO A 696 1.32 -19.87 2.23
CA PRO A 696 0.33 -19.12 3.00
C PRO A 696 0.62 -19.22 4.51
N ALA A 697 0.23 -18.20 5.28
CA ALA A 697 0.48 -18.14 6.71
C ALA A 697 -0.08 -19.36 7.46
N SER A 698 0.69 -19.90 8.40
CA SER A 698 0.33 -21.09 9.21
C SER A 698 -0.96 -20.93 10.01
N CYS A 699 -1.32 -19.69 10.38
CA CYS A 699 -2.55 -19.35 11.08
C CYS A 699 -3.83 -19.48 10.23
N TYR A 700 -3.72 -19.75 8.92
CA TYR A 700 -4.85 -19.99 8.02
C TYR A 700 -4.92 -21.46 7.62
N THR A 701 -5.99 -22.17 8.04
CA THR A 701 -6.20 -23.57 7.64
C THR A 701 -6.82 -23.72 6.25
N GLY A 702 -7.61 -22.74 5.81
CA GLY A 702 -8.26 -22.73 4.50
C GLY A 702 -9.30 -21.61 4.40
N TYR A 703 -10.14 -21.68 3.37
CA TYR A 703 -11.20 -20.69 3.12
C TYR A 703 -12.45 -21.34 2.51
N PHE A 704 -13.56 -20.61 2.53
CA PHE A 704 -14.81 -21.03 1.90
C PHE A 704 -15.09 -20.18 0.66
N THR A 705 -15.70 -20.79 -0.37
CA THR A 705 -16.28 -20.07 -1.51
C THR A 705 -17.78 -20.28 -1.51
N LEU A 706 -18.51 -19.18 -1.56
CA LEU A 706 -19.97 -19.12 -1.48
C LEU A 706 -20.51 -18.54 -2.80
N THR A 707 -21.25 -19.34 -3.57
CA THR A 707 -21.98 -18.82 -4.73
C THR A 707 -23.34 -18.33 -4.24
N MET A 708 -23.53 -17.02 -4.27
CA MET A 708 -24.74 -16.32 -3.84
C MET A 708 -25.59 -15.88 -5.03
N ARG A 709 -26.89 -15.65 -4.80
CA ARG A 709 -27.79 -15.02 -5.77
C ARG A 709 -28.44 -13.79 -5.14
N GLY A 710 -28.36 -12.64 -5.81
CA GLY A 710 -29.07 -11.42 -5.42
C GLY A 710 -30.58 -11.60 -5.53
N LEU A 711 -31.32 -11.20 -4.49
CA LEU A 711 -32.78 -11.38 -4.42
C LEU A 711 -33.57 -10.36 -5.26
N SER A 712 -32.96 -9.26 -5.68
CA SER A 712 -33.59 -8.21 -6.50
C SER A 712 -33.71 -8.55 -7.98
N ASP A 713 -32.69 -9.22 -8.53
CA ASP A 713 -32.42 -9.30 -9.98
C ASP A 713 -31.86 -10.66 -10.43
N GLY A 714 -31.54 -11.56 -9.48
CA GLY A 714 -30.98 -12.87 -9.79
C GLY A 714 -29.49 -12.87 -10.17
N VAL A 715 -28.76 -11.74 -10.05
CA VAL A 715 -27.31 -11.69 -10.32
C VAL A 715 -26.58 -12.68 -9.42
N MET A 716 -25.66 -13.45 -10.01
CA MET A 716 -24.88 -14.46 -9.30
C MET A 716 -23.56 -13.84 -8.82
N LEU A 717 -23.25 -14.01 -7.54
CA LEU A 717 -22.01 -13.53 -6.94
C LEU A 717 -21.15 -14.72 -6.50
N ASP A 718 -19.86 -14.70 -6.80
CA ASP A 718 -18.89 -15.66 -6.26
C ASP A 718 -18.04 -14.95 -5.21
N VAL A 719 -18.15 -15.42 -3.97
CA VAL A 719 -17.71 -14.68 -2.78
C VAL A 719 -16.81 -15.57 -1.92
N VAL A 720 -15.65 -15.03 -1.54
CA VAL A 720 -14.71 -15.67 -0.61
C VAL A 720 -15.15 -15.38 0.82
N PHE A 721 -15.12 -16.38 1.71
CA PHE A 721 -15.34 -16.21 3.14
C PHE A 721 -14.15 -16.74 3.94
N LEU A 722 -13.56 -15.84 4.74
CA LEU A 722 -12.39 -16.05 5.58
C LEU A 722 -12.82 -15.92 7.05
N PRO A 723 -13.35 -16.98 7.69
CA PRO A 723 -13.79 -16.92 9.07
C PRO A 723 -12.61 -16.63 10.01
N ALA A 724 -12.81 -15.69 10.94
CA ALA A 724 -11.91 -15.52 12.08
C ALA A 724 -11.85 -16.81 12.92
N ALA A 725 -10.68 -17.21 13.40
CA ALA A 725 -10.46 -18.53 14.00
C ALA A 725 -9.68 -18.47 15.33
N PRO A 726 -10.05 -19.24 16.36
CA PRO A 726 -9.26 -19.36 17.59
C PRO A 726 -7.82 -19.75 17.28
N GLY A 727 -6.85 -19.08 17.91
CA GLY A 727 -5.42 -19.25 17.63
C GLY A 727 -4.88 -18.46 16.43
N ASN A 728 -5.74 -17.94 15.53
CA ASN A 728 -5.28 -17.05 14.47
C ASN A 728 -5.05 -15.63 15.02
N LEU A 729 -3.79 -15.33 15.36
CA LEU A 729 -3.37 -14.02 15.90
C LEU A 729 -3.52 -12.87 14.88
N HIS A 730 -3.47 -13.16 13.58
CA HIS A 730 -3.72 -12.17 12.54
C HIS A 730 -5.21 -11.80 12.45
N TRP A 731 -6.11 -12.78 12.53
CA TRP A 731 -7.56 -12.61 12.32
C TRP A 731 -8.36 -13.29 13.44
N MET A 732 -8.32 -12.68 14.62
CA MET A 732 -8.95 -13.19 15.85
C MET A 732 -10.49 -13.07 15.84
N PRO A 733 -11.23 -14.05 16.40
CA PRO A 733 -12.67 -13.95 16.62
C PRO A 733 -13.10 -12.79 17.51
N LEU A 734 -14.38 -12.43 17.40
CA LEU A 734 -15.06 -11.63 18.43
C LEU A 734 -15.12 -12.41 19.76
N PRO A 735 -15.00 -11.75 20.92
CA PRO A 735 -15.04 -12.39 22.25
C PRO A 735 -16.45 -12.83 22.69
N LEU A 736 -17.26 -13.33 21.76
CA LEU A 736 -18.67 -13.70 21.95
C LEU A 736 -18.85 -15.21 21.77
N SER A 737 -19.60 -15.86 22.65
CA SER A 737 -19.84 -17.30 22.57
C SER A 737 -21.00 -17.64 21.63
N HIS A 738 -20.79 -18.55 20.68
CA HIS A 738 -21.83 -19.11 19.82
C HIS A 738 -21.57 -20.58 19.46
N ASN A 739 -22.58 -21.24 18.89
CA ASN A 739 -22.63 -22.70 18.68
C ASN A 739 -21.91 -23.22 17.42
N ASN A 740 -21.10 -22.39 16.74
CA ASN A 740 -20.48 -22.69 15.45
C ASN A 740 -21.43 -23.25 14.35
N SER A 741 -22.73 -22.90 14.38
CA SER A 741 -23.63 -23.10 13.23
C SER A 741 -23.33 -22.10 12.10
N TRP A 742 -23.76 -22.39 10.87
CA TRP A 742 -23.61 -21.46 9.74
C TRP A 742 -24.22 -20.08 10.02
N GLU A 743 -25.43 -20.02 10.58
CA GLU A 743 -26.09 -18.76 10.96
C GLU A 743 -25.23 -17.94 11.94
N SER A 744 -24.64 -18.58 12.94
CA SER A 744 -23.75 -17.91 13.88
C SER A 744 -22.41 -17.51 13.26
N ILE A 745 -21.78 -18.39 12.48
CA ILE A 745 -20.48 -18.15 11.85
C ILE A 745 -20.55 -16.97 10.87
N LEU A 746 -21.61 -16.89 10.06
CA LEU A 746 -21.75 -15.80 9.08
C LEU A 746 -22.14 -14.47 9.75
N SER A 747 -22.92 -14.50 10.84
CA SER A 747 -23.27 -13.29 11.60
C SER A 747 -22.13 -12.76 12.49
N HIS A 748 -21.19 -13.62 12.90
CA HIS A 748 -20.00 -13.22 13.64
C HIS A 748 -18.77 -13.00 12.74
N GLY A 749 -18.81 -13.52 11.51
CA GLY A 749 -17.69 -13.55 10.57
C GLY A 749 -16.54 -14.47 10.99
N GLY A 750 -16.83 -15.51 11.78
CA GLY A 750 -15.81 -16.37 12.39
C GLY A 750 -16.38 -17.47 13.28
N PHE A 751 -15.48 -18.29 13.83
CA PHE A 751 -15.78 -19.32 14.82
C PHE A 751 -15.69 -18.76 16.25
N SER A 752 -16.45 -19.33 17.17
CA SER A 752 -16.49 -18.92 18.57
C SER A 752 -15.13 -19.15 19.25
N PRO A 753 -14.58 -18.19 20.03
CA PRO A 753 -13.38 -18.42 20.83
C PRO A 753 -13.61 -19.37 22.01
N HIS A 754 -14.87 -19.74 22.30
CA HIS A 754 -15.26 -20.60 23.42
C HIS A 754 -15.52 -22.06 23.02
N ALA A 755 -15.41 -22.41 21.73
CA ALA A 755 -15.62 -23.76 21.23
C ALA A 755 -14.71 -24.04 20.02
N PRO A 756 -14.12 -25.25 19.89
CA PRO A 756 -13.29 -25.56 18.73
C PRO A 756 -14.10 -25.40 17.42
N PRO A 757 -13.47 -24.92 16.33
CA PRO A 757 -14.09 -24.94 15.01
C PRO A 757 -14.53 -26.38 14.64
N PRO A 758 -15.71 -26.57 14.04
CA PRO A 758 -16.08 -27.86 13.44
C PRO A 758 -15.12 -28.20 12.30
N SER A 759 -14.98 -29.48 11.95
CA SER A 759 -14.19 -29.81 10.77
C SER A 759 -14.83 -29.19 9.51
N PRO A 760 -14.03 -28.83 8.49
CA PRO A 760 -14.60 -28.27 7.27
C PRO A 760 -15.58 -29.22 6.57
N ALA A 761 -15.38 -30.54 6.70
CA ALA A 761 -16.28 -31.55 6.18
C ALA A 761 -17.64 -31.56 6.93
N ASP A 762 -17.64 -31.50 8.27
CA ASP A 762 -18.88 -31.43 9.07
C ASP A 762 -19.66 -30.14 8.80
N LEU A 763 -18.95 -29.03 8.64
CA LEU A 763 -19.57 -27.73 8.33
C LEU A 763 -20.17 -27.73 6.91
N ILE A 764 -19.47 -28.28 5.91
CA ILE A 764 -20.04 -28.43 4.57
C ILE A 764 -21.22 -29.43 4.55
N ALA A 765 -21.16 -30.53 5.31
CA ALA A 765 -22.28 -31.47 5.45
C ALA A 765 -23.55 -30.81 6.03
N THR A 766 -23.39 -29.76 6.83
CA THR A 766 -24.49 -28.94 7.39
C THR A 766 -24.82 -27.68 6.57
N ALA A 767 -24.19 -27.47 5.41
CA ALA A 767 -24.49 -26.33 4.52
C ALA A 767 -25.93 -26.34 3.99
N ASN A 768 -26.64 -27.47 4.07
CA ASN A 768 -28.08 -27.53 3.78
C ASN A 768 -28.92 -26.56 4.64
N GLN A 769 -28.44 -26.16 5.81
CA GLN A 769 -29.05 -25.14 6.68
C GLN A 769 -29.24 -23.79 5.95
N LEU A 770 -28.34 -23.44 5.02
CA LEU A 770 -28.39 -22.20 4.25
C LEU A 770 -29.44 -22.20 3.13
N THR A 771 -30.01 -23.37 2.79
CA THR A 771 -30.94 -23.51 1.66
C THR A 771 -32.19 -22.66 1.88
N ASN A 772 -32.50 -21.79 0.92
CA ASN A 772 -33.62 -20.83 0.96
C ASN A 772 -33.55 -19.77 2.08
N GLN A 773 -32.47 -19.70 2.87
CA GLN A 773 -32.30 -18.60 3.84
C GLN A 773 -32.10 -17.28 3.10
N ARG A 774 -33.00 -16.31 3.34
CA ARG A 774 -32.82 -14.92 2.91
C ARG A 774 -31.85 -14.25 3.88
N LEU A 775 -30.76 -13.72 3.35
CA LEU A 775 -29.70 -13.08 4.13
C LEU A 775 -29.53 -11.63 3.68
N LEU A 776 -29.18 -10.73 4.59
CA LEU A 776 -28.47 -9.50 4.25
C LEU A 776 -26.98 -9.78 4.28
N CYS A 777 -26.33 -9.66 3.13
CA CYS A 777 -24.96 -10.08 2.87
C CYS A 777 -24.08 -8.82 2.74
N VAL A 778 -23.10 -8.66 3.62
CA VAL A 778 -22.19 -7.50 3.66
C VAL A 778 -20.86 -7.90 3.04
N LEU A 779 -20.58 -7.32 1.88
CA LEU A 779 -19.50 -7.72 0.98
C LEU A 779 -18.48 -6.59 0.86
N ASP A 780 -17.22 -6.89 1.17
CA ASP A 780 -16.07 -6.05 0.87
C ASP A 780 -15.58 -6.39 -0.54
N ALA A 781 -15.82 -5.50 -1.51
CA ALA A 781 -15.31 -5.63 -2.87
C ALA A 781 -13.94 -4.97 -3.00
N CYS A 782 -13.03 -5.55 -3.79
CA CYS A 782 -11.71 -4.99 -4.08
C CYS A 782 -11.31 -5.27 -5.55
N ALA A 783 -10.96 -4.22 -6.29
CA ALA A 783 -10.47 -4.36 -7.66
C ALA A 783 -8.98 -4.74 -7.66
N LEU A 784 -8.68 -6.03 -7.78
CA LEU A 784 -7.31 -6.56 -7.74
C LEU A 784 -6.48 -6.25 -9.00
N GLY A 785 -7.12 -5.67 -10.02
CA GLY A 785 -6.50 -5.32 -11.30
C GLY A 785 -6.54 -6.47 -12.30
N GLY A 786 -6.20 -6.21 -13.57
CA GLY A 786 -6.28 -7.25 -14.61
C GLY A 786 -7.71 -7.80 -14.81
N GLU A 787 -8.73 -6.95 -14.66
CA GLU A 787 -10.17 -7.28 -14.61
C GLU A 787 -10.60 -8.21 -13.45
N LYS A 788 -9.69 -8.61 -12.55
CA LYS A 788 -9.99 -9.40 -11.34
C LYS A 788 -10.75 -8.53 -10.32
N MET A 789 -12.00 -8.91 -10.01
CA MET A 789 -12.82 -8.31 -8.95
C MET A 789 -12.99 -9.30 -7.80
N GLU A 790 -12.40 -9.01 -6.65
CA GLU A 790 -12.58 -9.79 -5.43
C GLU A 790 -13.84 -9.35 -4.68
N LEU A 791 -14.59 -10.33 -4.15
CA LEU A 791 -15.66 -10.13 -3.19
C LEU A 791 -15.37 -10.96 -1.94
N VAL A 792 -15.21 -10.33 -0.78
CA VAL A 792 -15.05 -11.00 0.52
C VAL A 792 -16.29 -10.79 1.38
N LEU A 793 -16.87 -11.87 1.90
CA LEU A 793 -17.95 -11.80 2.87
C LEU A 793 -17.43 -11.36 4.23
N ASN A 794 -17.89 -10.20 4.71
CA ASN A 794 -17.56 -9.70 6.04
C ASN A 794 -18.60 -10.19 7.08
N ARG A 795 -19.89 -10.12 6.74
CA ARG A 795 -21.03 -10.59 7.56
C ARG A 795 -22.19 -11.08 6.68
N ALA A 796 -22.98 -12.04 7.16
CA ALA A 796 -24.34 -12.23 6.68
C ALA A 796 -25.34 -12.38 7.84
N PHE A 797 -26.47 -11.68 7.75
CA PHE A 797 -27.52 -11.68 8.76
C PHE A 797 -28.82 -12.29 8.22
N PRO A 798 -29.45 -13.26 8.89
CA PRO A 798 -30.75 -13.77 8.47
C PRO A 798 -31.85 -12.71 8.49
N LEU A 799 -32.63 -12.68 7.42
CA LEU A 799 -33.88 -11.92 7.30
C LEU A 799 -35.02 -12.87 7.65
N ARG A 800 -35.51 -12.77 8.90
CA ARG A 800 -36.63 -13.53 9.45
C ARG A 800 -37.95 -12.78 9.27
#